data_AF-A0A9X2A648-F1
#
_entry.id   AF-A0A9X2A648-F1
#
_cell.length_a   1.000
_cell.length_b   1.000
_cell.length_c   1.000
_cell.angle_alpha   90.00
_cell.angle_beta   90.00
_cell.angle_gamma   90.00
#
_symmetry.space_group_name_H-M   'P 1'
#
loop_
_entity.id
_entity.type
_entity.pdbx_description
1 polymer ?
#
loop_
_entity_poly.entity_id
_entity_poly.type
_entity_poly.pdbx_seq_one_letter_code
_entity_poly.pdbx_strand_id
1 'polypeptide(L)'
;MIKNQSLKLLLLALSLSVSSCAVFQKQEKAPPAASNDSKKDKNGINAYDKVITKDAKSDEGLFTVHKVEDKYFYEIPDSLFNREMLTVTRIAKTASGIGFGGGKQNTQVHRWQKKGDKVLLRVVSYDIYANDSLPVHEAVVNSNFEPIIQSFDIKTVGKDSISKTTVIDVTDLYTKDVQPLGLPDRTRKQYKVSRLDESRSYIDTIRSYPENIEIRHVKTYNAGEPPSNESMGSISMEFSNSMILLPKVPMERRYYDERVGWFTTEQTDYGLAAQKSKTVEFIDRWRLEVKEEDMEKFKNGELVEPKEPIVYYIDRATPEKWRPFIKQGIEDWQVAFEEAGFKNAIIAKDAPTIEEDPDWSPEDVRYSVVRYLASPIPNANGPHVSDPRSGEILESDINWYHNVMTLLRNWFFVQTAAINEEAQDVEFKDEVMGRLIRFVSSHEVGHTLGLPHNMGSSVAYPVEKLRDAEFTQKYGTAPSIMDYARFNYIAQPEDGDVALMPDIGPYDKYAIEWGYRPIPEKEGKEEKPILDEWILEHAGDPMYRFGRQQGGGVIDPSSQTEDLGDDAMLASEYGIKNLKRIVPKLIEWTAEDGKDYEDLDDLYQQVLSQYNRYMGHVAANIGGVYEYYKTYDQEGAVYTHVDKETQERAMDFLQKQLFETPEWLINQDIFNKIEFDGNIERIRNVQQRALNNILDFGRMARLMENEEINGKEAYSLLDMMTELRKGVWSEVYSGRKIDRYRRNLQRAYIERMEHLMNEEQDEIPARWRDWVTRSNIDVSQSDIRPVVRGELNTLERQIRNSLYRSGDTLTRYHLQDVLKRIDLILNPVE
;
A
#
# COMPACT_ATOMS: atom_id res chain seq x y z
N MET A 1 43.34 12.58 1.01
CA MET A 1 44.70 12.90 0.51
C MET A 1 44.88 12.22 -0.85
N ILE A 2 45.33 12.96 -1.88
CA ILE A 2 45.79 12.51 -3.23
C ILE A 2 44.73 11.80 -4.12
N LYS A 3 43.90 12.47 -4.93
CA LYS A 3 44.10 13.06 -6.29
C LYS A 3 44.80 12.16 -7.33
N ASN A 4 44.08 11.81 -8.41
CA ASN A 4 44.56 12.13 -9.77
C ASN A 4 43.44 12.15 -10.84
N GLN A 5 43.46 13.25 -11.61
CA GLN A 5 42.63 13.57 -12.77
C GLN A 5 43.32 13.11 -14.07
N SER A 6 42.57 13.01 -15.17
CA SER A 6 43.02 13.51 -16.49
C SER A 6 41.86 13.64 -17.49
N LEU A 7 41.55 14.89 -17.81
CA LEU A 7 40.66 15.39 -18.85
C LEU A 7 41.49 15.68 -20.11
N LYS A 8 41.00 15.39 -21.33
CA LYS A 8 41.41 16.12 -22.55
C LYS A 8 40.23 16.33 -23.51
N LEU A 9 40.25 17.53 -24.08
CA LEU A 9 39.18 18.27 -24.75
C LEU A 9 39.50 18.42 -26.25
N LEU A 10 38.43 18.53 -27.06
CA LEU A 10 38.25 19.33 -28.29
C LEU A 10 39.15 19.10 -29.54
N LEU A 11 38.51 18.93 -30.71
CA LEU A 11 38.47 19.99 -31.74
C LEU A 11 37.47 19.72 -32.88
N LEU A 12 36.71 20.77 -33.19
CA LEU A 12 35.72 20.95 -34.23
C LEU A 12 36.39 21.59 -35.46
N ALA A 13 36.05 21.19 -36.70
CA ALA A 13 36.23 22.04 -37.87
C ALA A 13 35.25 21.68 -39.01
N LEU A 14 34.36 22.62 -39.27
CA LEU A 14 33.44 22.72 -40.41
C LEU A 14 34.16 23.48 -41.55
N SER A 15 33.98 23.10 -42.82
CA SER A 15 33.95 24.07 -43.95
C SER A 15 33.22 23.48 -45.17
N LEU A 16 32.62 24.40 -45.93
CA LEU A 16 31.53 24.26 -46.90
C LEU A 16 32.01 24.29 -48.36
N SER A 17 31.18 23.67 -49.24
CA SER A 17 30.80 24.01 -50.64
C SER A 17 31.90 24.20 -51.72
N VAL A 18 31.71 23.97 -53.04
CA VAL A 18 30.66 24.41 -53.98
C VAL A 18 30.68 23.59 -55.31
N SER A 19 29.47 23.24 -55.81
CA SER A 19 28.91 23.11 -57.19
C SER A 19 29.45 22.27 -58.37
N SER A 20 28.48 21.50 -58.91
CA SER A 20 27.99 21.43 -60.32
C SER A 20 28.78 20.68 -61.39
N CYS A 21 28.17 19.62 -61.95
CA CYS A 21 27.80 19.53 -63.38
C CYS A 21 26.78 18.40 -63.62
N ALA A 22 25.89 18.62 -64.58
CA ALA A 22 24.75 17.78 -64.95
C ALA A 22 25.05 16.84 -66.14
N VAL A 23 24.05 16.00 -66.44
CA VAL A 23 23.66 15.37 -67.72
C VAL A 23 24.13 13.93 -68.03
N PHE A 24 23.23 12.95 -67.85
CA PHE A 24 22.52 12.17 -68.90
C PHE A 24 22.01 10.84 -68.31
N GLN A 25 20.69 10.70 -68.15
CA GLN A 25 20.03 9.41 -67.89
C GLN A 25 19.01 9.15 -69.00
N LYS A 26 19.14 7.99 -69.65
CA LYS A 26 18.30 7.55 -70.77
C LYS A 26 17.15 6.68 -70.25
N GLN A 27 15.97 6.97 -70.79
CA GLN A 27 14.66 6.41 -70.51
C GLN A 27 14.52 4.94 -70.96
N GLU A 28 13.89 4.10 -70.13
CA GLU A 28 13.13 2.92 -70.57
C GLU A 28 11.77 2.88 -69.86
N LYS A 29 10.72 2.57 -70.64
CA LYS A 29 9.29 2.68 -70.30
C LYS A 29 8.77 1.46 -69.55
N ALA A 30 7.91 1.68 -68.55
CA ALA A 30 6.95 0.70 -68.01
C ALA A 30 5.50 1.06 -68.49
N PRO A 31 4.60 0.07 -68.66
CA PRO A 31 3.26 0.25 -69.25
C PRO A 31 2.25 0.91 -68.27
N PRO A 32 1.11 1.44 -68.76
CA PRO A 32 0.32 2.44 -68.03
C PRO A 32 -0.59 1.80 -66.97
N ALA A 33 -0.60 2.41 -65.78
CA ALA A 33 -1.61 2.16 -64.75
C ALA A 33 -2.97 2.74 -65.19
N ALA A 34 -4.00 1.91 -65.13
CA ALA A 34 -5.38 2.33 -65.29
C ALA A 34 -5.77 3.30 -64.18
N SER A 35 -6.25 4.48 -64.58
CA SER A 35 -6.84 5.49 -63.72
C SER A 35 -8.19 5.03 -63.20
N ASN A 36 -8.32 4.81 -61.90
CA ASN A 36 -9.60 4.89 -61.20
C ASN A 36 -9.62 6.19 -60.40
N ASP A 37 -10.29 7.19 -60.98
CA ASP A 37 -10.59 8.49 -60.36
C ASP A 37 -11.29 8.29 -59.01
N SER A 38 -10.59 8.62 -57.92
CA SER A 38 -11.21 8.86 -56.63
C SER A 38 -11.58 10.34 -56.52
N LYS A 39 -12.86 10.68 -56.69
CA LYS A 39 -13.39 11.94 -56.15
C LYS A 39 -13.23 11.91 -54.62
N LYS A 40 -12.16 12.55 -54.13
CA LYS A 40 -12.12 13.10 -52.77
C LYS A 40 -13.08 14.28 -52.73
N ASP A 41 -13.85 14.43 -51.66
CA ASP A 41 -14.64 15.64 -51.46
C ASP A 41 -13.72 16.85 -51.25
N LYS A 42 -14.23 18.07 -51.42
CA LYS A 42 -13.44 19.33 -51.39
C LYS A 42 -12.64 19.59 -50.10
N ASN A 43 -12.82 18.77 -49.06
CA ASN A 43 -12.12 18.83 -47.77
C ASN A 43 -11.16 17.66 -47.48
N GLY A 44 -10.91 16.75 -48.44
CA GLY A 44 -9.93 15.67 -48.28
C GLY A 44 -10.35 14.47 -47.41
N ILE A 45 -11.58 14.46 -46.89
CA ILE A 45 -12.18 13.39 -46.06
C ILE A 45 -12.79 12.29 -46.96
N ASN A 46 -12.67 11.02 -46.57
CA ASN A 46 -13.23 9.90 -47.32
C ASN A 46 -14.74 9.74 -47.06
N ALA A 47 -15.47 9.17 -48.03
CA ALA A 47 -16.85 8.75 -47.82
C ALA A 47 -16.93 7.64 -46.74
N TYR A 48 -17.98 7.66 -45.92
CA TYR A 48 -18.11 6.77 -44.75
C TYR A 48 -17.94 5.29 -45.10
N ASP A 49 -18.69 4.82 -46.11
CA ASP A 49 -18.67 3.42 -46.55
C ASP A 49 -17.32 2.94 -47.12
N LYS A 50 -16.38 3.85 -47.39
CA LYS A 50 -15.01 3.51 -47.77
C LYS A 50 -14.09 3.29 -46.58
N VAL A 51 -14.44 3.83 -45.42
CA VAL A 51 -13.66 3.70 -44.18
C VAL A 51 -14.27 2.60 -43.33
N ILE A 52 -15.56 2.72 -43.03
CA ILE A 52 -16.35 1.71 -42.31
C ILE A 52 -17.13 0.93 -43.36
N THR A 53 -16.56 -0.20 -43.75
CA THR A 53 -17.12 -1.06 -44.81
C THR A 53 -18.28 -1.90 -44.27
N LYS A 54 -18.99 -2.61 -45.15
CA LYS A 54 -20.08 -3.51 -44.74
C LYS A 54 -19.61 -4.70 -43.91
N ASP A 55 -18.33 -5.04 -44.00
CA ASP A 55 -17.72 -6.14 -43.24
C ASP A 55 -17.19 -5.68 -41.87
N ALA A 56 -17.39 -4.40 -41.52
CA ALA A 56 -17.02 -3.85 -40.23
C ALA A 56 -17.77 -4.57 -39.10
N LYS A 57 -17.04 -4.95 -38.05
CA LYS A 57 -17.63 -5.37 -36.78
C LYS A 57 -17.66 -4.16 -35.85
N SER A 58 -18.86 -3.75 -35.47
CA SER A 58 -19.07 -2.56 -34.65
C SER A 58 -19.50 -2.97 -33.25
N ASP A 59 -18.96 -2.27 -32.25
CA ASP A 59 -19.38 -2.35 -30.86
C ASP A 59 -19.83 -0.96 -30.40
N GLU A 60 -21.06 -0.85 -29.90
CA GLU A 60 -21.71 0.42 -29.57
C GLU A 60 -21.66 0.69 -28.07
N GLY A 61 -21.15 1.86 -27.67
CA GLY A 61 -21.18 2.34 -26.29
C GLY A 61 -20.81 3.81 -26.24
N LEU A 62 -19.85 4.17 -25.37
CA LEU A 62 -19.34 5.53 -25.24
C LEU A 62 -18.84 6.09 -26.58
N PHE A 63 -18.00 5.34 -27.30
CA PHE A 63 -17.70 5.53 -28.72
C PHE A 63 -18.19 4.31 -29.48
N THR A 64 -18.59 4.45 -30.75
CA THR A 64 -18.73 3.24 -31.57
C THR A 64 -17.34 2.79 -32.01
N VAL A 65 -16.99 1.55 -31.71
CA VAL A 65 -15.69 0.96 -32.06
C VAL A 65 -15.90 0.04 -33.25
N HIS A 66 -15.23 0.36 -34.37
CA HIS A 66 -15.29 -0.45 -35.58
C HIS A 66 -13.98 -1.22 -35.79
N LYS A 67 -14.08 -2.52 -36.00
CA LYS A 67 -13.00 -3.34 -36.55
C LYS A 67 -13.23 -3.58 -38.03
N VAL A 68 -12.31 -3.12 -38.87
CA VAL A 68 -12.29 -3.38 -40.32
C VAL A 68 -10.96 -4.04 -40.66
N GLU A 69 -11.01 -5.31 -41.08
CA GLU A 69 -9.82 -6.16 -41.20
C GLU A 69 -9.04 -6.17 -39.87
N ASP A 70 -7.78 -5.72 -39.88
CA ASP A 70 -6.90 -5.64 -38.71
C ASP A 70 -6.85 -4.23 -38.07
N LYS A 71 -7.67 -3.30 -38.55
CA LYS A 71 -7.70 -1.91 -38.06
C LYS A 71 -8.86 -1.65 -37.14
N TYR A 72 -8.60 -0.80 -36.16
CA TYR A 72 -9.60 -0.34 -35.20
C TYR A 72 -9.84 1.16 -35.37
N PHE A 73 -11.12 1.53 -35.44
CA PHE A 73 -11.55 2.91 -35.59
C PHE A 73 -12.46 3.30 -34.43
N TYR A 74 -12.27 4.51 -33.92
CA TYR A 74 -13.24 5.15 -33.03
C TYR A 74 -14.12 6.09 -33.84
N GLU A 75 -15.43 5.86 -33.78
CA GLU A 75 -16.45 6.82 -34.16
C GLU A 75 -16.91 7.56 -32.90
N ILE A 76 -16.40 8.78 -32.73
CA ILE A 76 -16.58 9.59 -31.53
C ILE A 76 -17.78 10.53 -31.75
N PRO A 77 -18.82 10.50 -30.90
CA PRO A 77 -19.85 11.54 -30.88
C PRO A 77 -19.22 12.92 -30.68
N ASP A 78 -19.55 13.89 -31.53
CA ASP A 78 -18.94 15.23 -31.46
C ASP A 78 -19.25 15.93 -30.12
N SER A 79 -20.31 15.52 -29.41
CA SER A 79 -20.68 15.96 -28.06
C SER A 79 -19.70 15.53 -26.95
N LEU A 80 -18.85 14.54 -27.21
CA LEU A 80 -17.82 14.06 -26.28
C LEU A 80 -16.46 14.74 -26.49
N PHE A 81 -16.29 15.54 -27.55
CA PHE A 81 -15.07 16.33 -27.67
C PHE A 81 -14.97 17.37 -26.54
N ASN A 82 -13.76 17.50 -26.02
CA ASN A 82 -13.41 18.29 -24.84
C ASN A 82 -14.01 17.80 -23.51
N ARG A 83 -14.74 16.68 -23.50
CA ARG A 83 -15.02 15.96 -22.25
C ARG A 83 -13.75 15.24 -21.79
N GLU A 84 -13.56 15.23 -20.48
CA GLU A 84 -12.43 14.56 -19.84
C GLU A 84 -12.78 13.12 -19.53
N MET A 85 -11.78 12.26 -19.66
CA MET A 85 -11.88 10.83 -19.43
C MET A 85 -10.69 10.37 -18.61
N LEU A 86 -10.91 9.68 -17.50
CA LEU A 86 -9.83 9.12 -16.70
C LEU A 86 -9.37 7.81 -17.33
N THR A 87 -8.10 7.72 -17.70
CA THR A 87 -7.51 6.50 -18.25
C THR A 87 -6.66 5.79 -17.21
N VAL A 88 -7.05 4.57 -16.85
CA VAL A 88 -6.33 3.71 -15.91
C VAL A 88 -5.66 2.58 -16.68
N THR A 89 -4.34 2.47 -16.53
CA THR A 89 -3.53 1.42 -17.14
C THR A 89 -3.21 0.36 -16.11
N ARG A 90 -3.55 -0.90 -16.38
CA ARG A 90 -3.29 -2.04 -15.50
C ARG A 90 -2.60 -3.17 -16.25
N ILE A 91 -1.90 -4.03 -15.53
CA ILE A 91 -1.45 -5.32 -16.07
C ILE A 91 -2.66 -6.25 -16.12
N ALA A 92 -3.01 -6.77 -17.28
CA ALA A 92 -4.05 -7.78 -17.46
C ALA A 92 -3.49 -9.18 -17.15
N LYS A 93 -2.40 -9.52 -17.83
CA LYS A 93 -1.66 -10.79 -17.69
C LYS A 93 -0.17 -10.51 -17.78
N THR A 94 0.62 -11.24 -17.00
CA THR A 94 2.07 -11.05 -16.94
C THR A 94 2.80 -12.38 -16.78
N ALA A 95 4.04 -12.41 -17.24
CA ALA A 95 5.00 -13.42 -16.81
C ALA A 95 5.44 -13.17 -15.35
N SER A 96 6.04 -14.20 -14.73
CA SER A 96 6.55 -14.12 -13.36
C SER A 96 7.56 -12.97 -13.19
N GLY A 97 7.53 -12.30 -12.05
CA GLY A 97 8.53 -11.29 -11.65
C GLY A 97 8.32 -9.85 -12.14
N ILE A 98 7.23 -9.52 -12.86
CA ILE A 98 6.99 -8.15 -13.40
C ILE A 98 5.79 -7.45 -12.76
N GLY A 99 4.96 -8.19 -12.02
CA GLY A 99 3.76 -7.69 -11.35
C GLY A 99 2.72 -8.80 -11.22
N PHE A 100 1.45 -8.42 -11.15
CA PHE A 100 0.30 -9.31 -11.10
C PHE A 100 -0.85 -8.73 -11.92
N GLY A 101 -1.80 -9.58 -12.35
CA GLY A 101 -3.02 -9.13 -13.03
C GLY A 101 -3.86 -8.25 -12.11
N GLY A 102 -4.33 -7.10 -12.61
CA GLY A 102 -4.99 -6.03 -11.83
C GLY A 102 -4.03 -4.91 -11.37
N GLY A 103 -2.71 -5.12 -11.42
CA GLY A 103 -1.74 -4.14 -10.93
C GLY A 103 -1.70 -2.84 -11.73
N LYS A 104 -2.06 -1.71 -11.10
CA LYS A 104 -2.04 -0.36 -11.67
C LYS A 104 -0.62 0.07 -12.08
N GLN A 105 -0.50 0.57 -13.32
CA GLN A 105 0.76 1.05 -13.91
C GLN A 105 0.77 2.56 -14.11
N ASN A 106 -0.38 3.14 -14.43
CA ASN A 106 -0.53 4.58 -14.69
C ASN A 106 -1.99 4.99 -14.57
N THR A 107 -2.25 6.25 -14.18
CA THR A 107 -3.58 6.86 -14.17
C THR A 107 -3.44 8.31 -14.62
N GLN A 108 -4.18 8.71 -15.66
CA GLN A 108 -4.12 10.07 -16.22
C GLN A 108 -5.47 10.52 -16.75
N VAL A 109 -5.79 11.81 -16.62
CA VAL A 109 -6.95 12.39 -17.28
C VAL A 109 -6.60 12.69 -18.73
N HIS A 110 -7.40 12.17 -19.65
CA HIS A 110 -7.27 12.38 -21.08
C HIS A 110 -8.43 13.21 -21.62
N ARG A 111 -8.15 13.95 -22.69
CA ARG A 111 -9.16 14.71 -23.42
C ARG A 111 -8.97 14.60 -24.92
N TRP A 112 -10.04 14.23 -25.60
CA TRP A 112 -10.12 14.25 -27.06
C TRP A 112 -10.51 15.65 -27.54
N GLN A 113 -9.71 16.24 -28.42
CA GLN A 113 -9.93 17.59 -28.93
C GLN A 113 -9.89 17.62 -30.46
N LYS A 114 -10.94 18.14 -31.09
CA LYS A 114 -10.97 18.41 -32.52
C LYS A 114 -10.23 19.74 -32.81
N LYS A 115 -9.20 19.68 -33.65
CA LYS A 115 -8.38 20.85 -34.04
C LYS A 115 -8.13 20.83 -35.54
N GLY A 116 -8.90 21.64 -36.29
CA GLY A 116 -8.83 21.65 -37.75
C GLY A 116 -9.32 20.32 -38.34
N ASP A 117 -8.49 19.69 -39.16
CA ASP A 117 -8.71 18.39 -39.81
C ASP A 117 -8.20 17.19 -38.98
N LYS A 118 -7.79 17.45 -37.72
CA LYS A 118 -7.26 16.44 -36.82
C LYS A 118 -8.04 16.32 -35.52
N VAL A 119 -7.91 15.17 -34.89
CA VAL A 119 -8.26 14.92 -33.48
C VAL A 119 -6.97 14.76 -32.69
N LEU A 120 -6.87 15.39 -31.53
CA LEU A 120 -5.75 15.30 -30.61
C LEU A 120 -6.20 14.55 -29.36
N LEU A 121 -5.35 13.64 -28.87
CA LEU A 121 -5.48 13.06 -27.54
C LEU A 121 -4.49 13.79 -26.61
N ARG A 122 -4.99 14.45 -25.57
CA ARG A 122 -4.19 15.23 -24.61
C ARG A 122 -4.20 14.63 -23.22
N VAL A 123 -3.17 14.93 -22.43
CA VAL A 123 -3.17 14.73 -20.97
C VAL A 123 -3.57 16.03 -20.30
N VAL A 124 -4.52 15.95 -19.36
CA VAL A 124 -4.97 17.03 -18.49
C VAL A 124 -4.43 16.75 -17.09
N SER A 125 -3.86 17.76 -16.43
CA SER A 125 -3.40 17.69 -15.04
C SER A 125 -4.23 18.64 -14.19
N TYR A 126 -4.59 18.17 -12.99
CA TYR A 126 -5.26 18.95 -11.95
C TYR A 126 -4.34 19.29 -10.77
N ASP A 127 -3.05 19.00 -10.88
CA ASP A 127 -2.06 19.28 -9.82
C ASP A 127 -2.02 20.78 -9.50
N ILE A 128 -2.35 21.62 -10.49
CA ILE A 128 -2.48 23.06 -10.37
C ILE A 128 -3.88 23.48 -10.86
N TYR A 129 -4.60 24.24 -10.04
CA TYR A 129 -5.98 24.62 -10.27
C TYR A 129 -6.25 26.10 -9.97
N ALA A 130 -7.20 26.68 -10.71
CA ALA A 130 -7.90 27.90 -10.34
C ALA A 130 -9.29 27.89 -11.00
N ASN A 131 -10.29 28.37 -10.28
CA ASN A 131 -11.67 28.48 -10.79
C ASN A 131 -11.71 29.37 -12.05
N ASP A 132 -12.44 28.95 -13.08
CA ASP A 132 -12.51 29.61 -14.39
C ASP A 132 -13.12 31.01 -14.36
N SER A 133 -13.91 31.33 -13.34
CA SER A 133 -14.43 32.68 -13.10
C SER A 133 -13.36 33.67 -12.63
N LEU A 134 -12.17 33.21 -12.23
CA LEU A 134 -11.10 34.05 -11.70
C LEU A 134 -10.08 34.42 -12.78
N PRO A 135 -9.58 35.67 -12.82
CA PRO A 135 -8.55 36.07 -13.79
C PRO A 135 -7.27 35.22 -13.76
N VAL A 136 -6.88 34.73 -12.58
CA VAL A 136 -5.68 33.88 -12.40
C VAL A 136 -5.79 32.54 -13.13
N HIS A 137 -6.99 32.10 -13.50
CA HIS A 137 -7.20 30.91 -14.31
C HIS A 137 -6.43 30.96 -15.64
N GLU A 138 -6.37 32.13 -16.28
CA GLU A 138 -5.61 32.29 -17.54
C GLU A 138 -4.11 31.99 -17.32
N ALA A 139 -3.54 32.46 -16.20
CA ALA A 139 -2.15 32.19 -15.87
C ALA A 139 -1.90 30.70 -15.56
N VAL A 140 -2.83 30.04 -14.88
CA VAL A 140 -2.78 28.59 -14.63
C VAL A 140 -2.81 27.81 -15.94
N VAL A 141 -3.76 28.10 -16.84
CA VAL A 141 -3.86 27.45 -18.15
C VAL A 141 -2.60 27.68 -19.00
N ASN A 142 -2.07 28.91 -19.01
CA ASN A 142 -0.85 29.25 -19.75
C ASN A 142 0.40 28.56 -19.18
N SER A 143 0.42 28.29 -17.88
CA SER A 143 1.54 27.63 -17.19
C SER A 143 1.43 26.10 -17.21
N ASN A 144 0.25 25.55 -17.55
CA ASN A 144 -0.03 24.13 -17.56
C ASN A 144 -0.47 23.66 -18.97
N PHE A 145 0.43 23.76 -19.95
CA PHE A 145 0.13 23.31 -21.31
C PHE A 145 -0.12 21.80 -21.34
N GLU A 146 -1.32 21.41 -21.73
CA GLU A 146 -1.73 20.01 -21.88
C GLU A 146 -0.93 19.30 -22.98
N PRO A 147 -0.05 18.34 -22.63
CA PRO A 147 0.74 17.62 -23.62
C PRO A 147 -0.14 16.81 -24.58
N ILE A 148 0.30 16.68 -25.84
CA ILE A 148 -0.37 15.85 -26.85
C ILE A 148 0.26 14.45 -26.82
N ILE A 149 -0.53 13.43 -26.50
CA ILE A 149 -0.12 12.03 -26.60
C ILE A 149 0.01 11.63 -28.06
N GLN A 150 -1.04 11.90 -28.84
CA GLN A 150 -1.11 11.52 -30.24
C GLN A 150 -2.07 12.42 -31.02
N SER A 151 -1.85 12.51 -32.33
CA SER A 151 -2.68 13.23 -33.28
C SER A 151 -3.18 12.29 -34.36
N PHE A 152 -4.46 12.39 -34.69
CA PHE A 152 -5.18 11.50 -35.60
C PHE A 152 -5.80 12.31 -36.73
N ASP A 153 -5.65 11.85 -37.98
CA ASP A 153 -6.37 12.43 -39.11
C ASP A 153 -7.83 11.97 -39.10
N ILE A 154 -8.76 12.88 -39.36
CA ILE A 154 -10.18 12.53 -39.53
C ILE A 154 -10.34 11.71 -40.80
N LYS A 155 -10.75 10.44 -40.66
CA LYS A 155 -10.89 9.52 -41.80
C LYS A 155 -12.23 9.71 -42.51
N THR A 156 -13.30 9.88 -41.74
CA THR A 156 -14.65 10.18 -42.21
C THR A 156 -15.48 10.81 -41.09
N VAL A 157 -16.73 11.16 -41.41
CA VAL A 157 -17.74 11.68 -40.46
C VAL A 157 -19.00 10.84 -40.59
N GLY A 158 -19.76 10.70 -39.49
CA GLY A 158 -20.96 9.87 -39.45
C GLY A 158 -21.97 10.19 -40.54
N LYS A 159 -22.75 9.18 -40.94
CA LYS A 159 -23.82 9.33 -41.94
C LYS A 159 -24.99 10.16 -41.42
N ASP A 160 -25.20 10.18 -40.11
CA ASP A 160 -26.29 10.92 -39.49
C ASP A 160 -25.98 12.42 -39.44
N SER A 161 -26.84 13.22 -40.08
CA SER A 161 -26.76 14.67 -40.06
C SER A 161 -27.20 15.29 -38.71
N ILE A 162 -27.91 14.53 -37.87
CA ILE A 162 -28.45 14.95 -36.58
C ILE A 162 -27.43 14.68 -35.46
N SER A 163 -26.99 13.44 -35.32
CA SER A 163 -25.92 13.05 -34.38
C SER A 163 -24.57 13.03 -35.09
N LYS A 164 -23.88 14.18 -35.08
CA LYS A 164 -22.57 14.28 -35.72
C LYS A 164 -21.53 13.43 -34.97
N THR A 165 -20.84 12.57 -35.72
CA THR A 165 -19.73 11.77 -35.22
C THR A 165 -18.49 11.97 -36.09
N THR A 166 -17.32 11.74 -35.51
CA THR A 166 -16.02 11.85 -36.17
C THR A 166 -15.27 10.52 -36.08
N VAL A 167 -14.80 10.00 -37.21
CA VAL A 167 -14.14 8.68 -37.27
C VAL A 167 -12.62 8.84 -37.41
N ILE A 168 -11.86 8.17 -36.54
CA ILE A 168 -10.39 8.15 -36.52
C ILE A 168 -9.86 6.71 -36.45
N ASP A 169 -8.65 6.47 -36.97
CA ASP A 169 -7.93 5.18 -36.86
C ASP A 169 -7.06 5.20 -35.61
N VAL A 170 -7.34 4.30 -34.65
CA VAL A 170 -6.65 4.24 -33.34
C VAL A 170 -5.70 3.06 -33.22
N THR A 171 -5.50 2.29 -34.29
CA THR A 171 -4.68 1.06 -34.29
C THR A 171 -3.27 1.31 -33.74
N ASP A 172 -2.65 2.41 -34.17
CA ASP A 172 -1.29 2.80 -33.76
C ASP A 172 -1.19 3.23 -32.30
N LEU A 173 -2.28 3.71 -31.68
CA LEU A 173 -2.28 4.15 -30.28
C LEU A 173 -1.93 2.98 -29.33
N TYR A 174 -2.37 1.77 -29.68
CA TYR A 174 -2.21 0.59 -28.83
C TYR A 174 -1.13 -0.38 -29.34
N THR A 175 -0.84 -0.40 -30.64
CA THR A 175 0.21 -1.27 -31.21
C THR A 175 1.61 -0.67 -31.17
N LYS A 176 1.74 0.66 -31.11
CA LYS A 176 3.04 1.34 -30.99
C LYS A 176 3.40 1.66 -29.54
N ASP A 177 4.63 2.10 -29.34
CA ASP A 177 5.15 2.42 -28.01
C ASP A 177 4.66 3.79 -27.51
N VAL A 178 3.39 3.84 -27.11
CA VAL A 178 2.81 4.97 -26.38
C VAL A 178 3.03 4.75 -24.89
N GLN A 179 4.01 5.46 -24.33
CA GLN A 179 4.50 5.24 -22.97
C GLN A 179 3.41 5.32 -21.88
N PRO A 180 2.49 6.30 -21.89
CA PRO A 180 1.39 6.37 -20.91
C PRO A 180 0.48 5.13 -20.86
N LEU A 181 0.42 4.36 -21.94
CA LEU A 181 -0.49 3.20 -22.11
C LEU A 181 0.25 1.86 -22.02
N GLY A 182 1.47 1.83 -21.48
CA GLY A 182 2.30 0.63 -21.42
C GLY A 182 3.21 0.60 -20.20
N LEU A 183 4.40 0.02 -20.38
CA LEU A 183 5.33 -0.21 -19.27
C LEU A 183 5.91 1.11 -18.70
N PRO A 184 5.85 1.36 -17.38
CA PRO A 184 6.38 2.58 -16.76
C PRO A 184 7.91 2.73 -16.91
N ASP A 185 8.39 3.97 -16.90
CA ASP A 185 9.82 4.29 -17.08
C ASP A 185 10.73 3.64 -16.02
N ARG A 186 10.26 3.54 -14.78
CA ARG A 186 10.99 2.87 -13.68
C ARG A 186 11.27 1.41 -14.02
N THR A 187 10.25 0.68 -14.46
CA THR A 187 10.35 -0.73 -14.83
C THR A 187 11.20 -0.91 -16.09
N ARG A 188 11.07 0.02 -17.05
CA ARG A 188 11.94 0.05 -18.24
C ARG A 188 13.42 0.18 -17.86
N LYS A 189 13.76 1.09 -16.94
CA LYS A 189 15.14 1.27 -16.44
C LYS A 189 15.64 0.04 -15.68
N GLN A 190 14.80 -0.51 -14.80
CA GLN A 190 15.14 -1.70 -14.00
C GLN A 190 15.52 -2.88 -14.88
N TYR A 191 14.79 -3.13 -15.96
CA TYR A 191 15.01 -4.28 -16.84
C TYR A 191 15.75 -3.97 -18.14
N LYS A 192 16.33 -2.76 -18.24
CA LYS A 192 17.09 -2.29 -19.41
C LYS A 192 16.31 -2.47 -20.71
N VAL A 193 15.05 -2.03 -20.71
CA VAL A 193 14.18 -2.04 -21.89
C VAL A 193 14.74 -1.10 -22.95
N SER A 194 14.90 -1.61 -24.17
CA SER A 194 15.47 -0.87 -25.31
C SER A 194 14.40 -0.31 -26.25
N ARG A 195 13.45 -1.14 -26.68
CA ARG A 195 12.34 -0.75 -27.58
C ARG A 195 11.19 -1.75 -27.52
N LEU A 196 10.00 -1.31 -27.89
CA LEU A 196 8.88 -2.20 -28.23
C LEU A 196 9.19 -3.00 -29.50
N ASP A 197 8.76 -4.25 -29.51
CA ASP A 197 8.70 -5.12 -30.68
C ASP A 197 7.27 -5.10 -31.25
N GLU A 198 7.06 -4.26 -32.25
CA GLU A 198 5.74 -4.07 -32.88
C GLU A 198 5.23 -5.36 -33.54
N SER A 199 6.10 -6.25 -34.00
CA SER A 199 5.70 -7.50 -34.66
C SER A 199 5.11 -8.53 -33.69
N ARG A 200 5.43 -8.39 -32.39
CA ARG A 200 4.92 -9.23 -31.28
C ARG A 200 3.99 -8.44 -30.35
N SER A 201 3.42 -7.34 -30.85
CA SER A 201 2.49 -6.49 -30.10
C SER A 201 1.23 -6.30 -30.92
N TYR A 202 0.06 -6.50 -30.31
CA TYR A 202 -1.22 -6.50 -31.01
C TYR A 202 -2.37 -6.16 -30.07
N ILE A 203 -3.46 -5.66 -30.63
CA ILE A 203 -4.73 -5.44 -29.93
C ILE A 203 -5.46 -6.79 -29.85
N ASP A 204 -5.81 -7.22 -28.65
CA ASP A 204 -6.64 -8.41 -28.43
C ASP A 204 -8.12 -8.03 -28.59
N THR A 205 -8.59 -7.11 -27.75
CA THR A 205 -9.96 -6.59 -27.79
C THR A 205 -10.04 -5.11 -27.49
N ILE A 206 -11.01 -4.44 -28.11
CA ILE A 206 -11.52 -3.16 -27.63
C ILE A 206 -13.02 -3.34 -27.44
N ARG A 207 -13.52 -3.01 -26.26
CA ARG A 207 -14.94 -3.06 -25.91
C ARG A 207 -15.42 -1.67 -25.52
N SER A 208 -16.60 -1.29 -26.00
CA SER A 208 -17.20 -0.01 -25.66
C SER A 208 -18.43 -0.20 -24.79
N TYR A 209 -18.33 0.22 -23.54
CA TYR A 209 -19.46 0.28 -22.62
C TYR A 209 -20.06 1.69 -22.61
N PRO A 210 -21.23 1.91 -22.01
CA PRO A 210 -21.86 3.23 -21.99
C PRO A 210 -21.00 4.34 -21.39
N GLU A 211 -20.17 4.02 -20.40
CA GLU A 211 -19.41 5.01 -19.62
C GLU A 211 -17.89 4.84 -19.71
N ASN A 212 -17.40 3.73 -20.28
CA ASN A 212 -15.97 3.54 -20.51
C ASN A 212 -15.67 2.74 -21.78
N ILE A 213 -14.43 2.86 -22.26
CA ILE A 213 -13.88 2.00 -23.31
C ILE A 213 -12.74 1.21 -22.70
N GLU A 214 -12.81 -0.11 -22.82
CA GLU A 214 -11.82 -1.04 -22.30
C GLU A 214 -10.98 -1.64 -23.43
N ILE A 215 -9.66 -1.56 -23.28
CA ILE A 215 -8.71 -2.06 -24.28
C ILE A 215 -7.81 -3.12 -23.65
N ARG A 216 -7.77 -4.31 -24.27
CA ARG A 216 -6.78 -5.36 -24.01
C ARG A 216 -5.81 -5.45 -25.17
N HIS A 217 -4.52 -5.36 -24.88
CA HIS A 217 -3.46 -5.41 -25.90
C HIS A 217 -2.18 -5.99 -25.33
N VAL A 218 -1.49 -6.75 -26.16
CA VAL A 218 -0.20 -7.35 -25.84
C VAL A 218 0.91 -6.41 -26.28
N LYS A 219 1.84 -6.10 -25.38
CA LYS A 219 3.08 -5.39 -25.69
C LYS A 219 4.29 -6.25 -25.33
N THR A 220 5.19 -6.37 -26.29
CA THR A 220 6.47 -7.06 -26.12
C THR A 220 7.63 -6.07 -26.20
N TYR A 221 8.43 -5.97 -25.14
CA TYR A 221 9.56 -5.06 -25.03
C TYR A 221 10.87 -5.83 -25.05
N ASN A 222 11.82 -5.47 -25.92
CA ASN A 222 13.16 -6.04 -25.88
C ASN A 222 13.91 -5.51 -24.64
N ALA A 223 14.45 -6.40 -23.82
CA ALA A 223 14.99 -6.10 -22.50
C ALA A 223 16.33 -6.80 -22.29
N GLY A 224 17.31 -6.09 -21.74
CA GLY A 224 18.63 -6.67 -21.43
C GLY A 224 18.66 -7.53 -20.18
N GLU A 225 17.76 -7.25 -19.23
CA GLU A 225 17.64 -7.98 -17.95
C GLU A 225 16.16 -8.25 -17.64
N PRO A 226 15.45 -9.05 -18.46
CA PRO A 226 14.09 -9.44 -18.13
C PRO A 226 14.09 -10.28 -16.85
N PRO A 227 13.11 -10.12 -15.94
CA PRO A 227 13.13 -10.80 -14.64
C PRO A 227 12.70 -12.27 -14.69
N SER A 228 12.21 -12.73 -15.83
CA SER A 228 11.92 -14.13 -16.10
C SER A 228 12.06 -14.42 -17.59
N ASN A 229 12.14 -15.71 -17.94
CA ASN A 229 12.32 -16.16 -19.33
C ASN A 229 13.53 -15.49 -20.01
N GLU A 230 14.66 -15.35 -19.31
CA GLU A 230 15.84 -14.58 -19.75
C GLU A 230 16.33 -14.93 -21.15
N SER A 231 16.23 -16.19 -21.54
CA SER A 231 16.57 -16.67 -22.88
C SER A 231 15.84 -15.96 -24.04
N MET A 232 14.68 -15.34 -23.77
CA MET A 232 13.89 -14.60 -24.77
C MET A 232 14.43 -13.19 -25.02
N GLY A 233 15.20 -12.61 -24.10
CA GLY A 233 15.68 -11.22 -24.21
C GLY A 233 14.57 -10.17 -24.33
N SER A 234 13.37 -10.49 -23.83
CA SER A 234 12.19 -9.61 -23.95
C SER A 234 11.19 -9.84 -22.82
N ILE A 235 10.37 -8.82 -22.57
CA ILE A 235 9.24 -8.82 -21.64
C ILE A 235 7.96 -8.75 -22.46
N SER A 236 7.06 -9.73 -22.33
CA SER A 236 5.73 -9.70 -22.95
C SER A 236 4.66 -9.66 -21.87
N MET A 237 3.72 -8.72 -22.01
CA MET A 237 2.62 -8.52 -21.07
C MET A 237 1.36 -8.11 -21.82
N GLU A 238 0.22 -8.49 -21.28
CA GLU A 238 -1.08 -7.97 -21.71
C GLU A 238 -1.45 -6.81 -20.78
N PHE A 239 -1.77 -5.65 -21.37
CA PHE A 239 -2.21 -4.46 -20.65
C PHE A 239 -3.72 -4.28 -20.79
N SER A 240 -4.32 -3.74 -19.73
CA SER A 240 -5.64 -3.09 -19.74
C SER A 240 -5.46 -1.59 -19.82
N ASN A 241 -6.22 -0.92 -20.69
CA ASN A 241 -6.47 0.51 -20.57
C ASN A 241 -7.97 0.73 -20.50
N SER A 242 -8.44 1.21 -19.35
CA SER A 242 -9.83 1.62 -19.17
C SER A 242 -9.92 3.12 -19.30
N MET A 243 -10.68 3.64 -20.26
CA MET A 243 -10.92 5.08 -20.44
C MET A 243 -12.34 5.40 -20.01
N ILE A 244 -12.46 5.93 -18.80
CA ILE A 244 -13.72 6.19 -18.08
C ILE A 244 -14.15 7.63 -18.33
N LEU A 245 -15.39 7.86 -18.77
CA LEU A 245 -15.96 9.19 -18.92
C LEU A 245 -16.15 9.83 -17.54
N LEU A 246 -15.53 10.98 -17.30
CA LEU A 246 -15.72 11.69 -16.03
C LEU A 246 -17.12 12.33 -15.96
N PRO A 247 -17.72 12.40 -14.75
CA PRO A 247 -18.98 13.08 -14.51
C PRO A 247 -18.98 14.49 -15.11
N LYS A 248 -20.11 14.92 -15.67
CA LYS A 248 -20.21 16.27 -16.26
C LYS A 248 -20.10 17.35 -15.17
N VAL A 249 -20.67 17.08 -14.00
CA VAL A 249 -20.62 17.92 -12.82
C VAL A 249 -19.86 17.14 -11.75
N PRO A 250 -18.65 17.57 -11.36
CA PRO A 250 -17.91 16.93 -10.28
C PRO A 250 -18.74 16.91 -8.98
N MET A 251 -18.59 15.86 -8.17
CA MET A 251 -19.16 15.81 -6.83
C MET A 251 -18.66 16.99 -5.97
N GLU A 252 -19.50 17.44 -5.04
CA GLU A 252 -19.09 18.44 -4.06
C GLU A 252 -17.97 17.90 -3.16
N ARG A 253 -16.87 18.67 -3.08
CA ARG A 253 -15.65 18.28 -2.35
C ARG A 253 -15.88 18.37 -0.85
N ARG A 254 -15.42 17.36 -0.10
CA ARG A 254 -15.27 17.45 1.36
C ARG A 254 -13.79 17.60 1.72
N TYR A 255 -13.44 18.68 2.42
CA TYR A 255 -12.05 19.00 2.76
C TYR A 255 -11.51 18.01 3.79
N TYR A 256 -10.28 17.57 3.59
CA TYR A 256 -9.60 16.66 4.50
C TYR A 256 -9.22 17.33 5.84
N ASP A 257 -9.25 16.53 6.91
CA ASP A 257 -8.74 16.87 8.23
C ASP A 257 -7.95 15.67 8.79
N GLU A 258 -6.69 15.90 9.16
CA GLU A 258 -5.76 14.85 9.59
C GLU A 258 -6.18 14.11 10.87
N ARG A 259 -7.16 14.64 11.63
CA ARG A 259 -7.72 13.98 12.82
C ARG A 259 -8.66 12.83 12.47
N VAL A 260 -9.11 12.72 11.21
CA VAL A 260 -9.99 11.63 10.72
C VAL A 260 -9.37 10.98 9.50
N GLY A 261 -9.14 9.66 9.55
CA GLY A 261 -8.42 8.94 8.50
C GLY A 261 -9.23 8.82 7.22
N TRP A 262 -8.73 9.43 6.14
CA TRP A 262 -9.28 9.35 4.79
C TRP A 262 -8.18 9.27 3.73
N PHE A 263 -8.41 8.51 2.67
CA PHE A 263 -7.68 8.67 1.42
C PHE A 263 -8.04 10.01 0.80
N THR A 264 -7.09 10.60 0.09
CA THR A 264 -7.21 11.99 -0.35
C THR A 264 -6.73 12.20 -1.77
N THR A 265 -7.28 13.23 -2.37
CA THR A 265 -6.79 13.86 -3.59
C THR A 265 -6.37 15.29 -3.27
N GLU A 266 -5.21 15.71 -3.81
CA GLU A 266 -4.64 17.03 -3.59
C GLU A 266 -4.55 17.88 -4.87
N GLN A 267 -4.66 19.21 -4.72
CA GLN A 267 -4.48 20.19 -5.79
C GLN A 267 -3.81 21.46 -5.25
N THR A 268 -2.90 22.06 -6.00
CA THR A 268 -2.39 23.41 -5.69
C THR A 268 -3.34 24.47 -6.25
N ASP A 269 -4.10 25.13 -5.37
CA ASP A 269 -5.11 26.13 -5.74
C ASP A 269 -4.53 27.56 -5.73
N TYR A 270 -4.52 28.20 -6.91
CA TYR A 270 -4.09 29.58 -7.14
C TYR A 270 -5.25 30.59 -7.09
N GLY A 271 -6.49 30.12 -7.04
CA GLY A 271 -7.70 30.95 -6.94
C GLY A 271 -7.99 31.43 -5.52
N LEU A 272 -7.28 30.92 -4.51
CA LEU A 272 -7.48 31.30 -3.12
C LEU A 272 -6.93 32.70 -2.83
N ALA A 273 -7.64 33.45 -1.99
CA ALA A 273 -7.17 34.71 -1.41
C ALA A 273 -6.07 34.49 -0.36
N ALA A 274 -5.00 33.77 -0.72
CA ALA A 274 -3.84 33.48 0.10
C ALA A 274 -2.61 34.22 -0.44
N GLN A 275 -1.70 34.63 0.44
CA GLN A 275 -0.43 35.26 0.04
C GLN A 275 0.65 34.24 -0.40
N LYS A 276 0.21 33.07 -0.86
CA LYS A 276 1.04 31.97 -1.37
C LYS A 276 0.16 31.00 -2.18
N SER A 277 0.76 30.20 -3.05
CA SER A 277 0.10 29.00 -3.57
C SER A 277 -0.20 28.06 -2.40
N LYS A 278 -1.40 27.48 -2.38
CA LYS A 278 -1.83 26.61 -1.29
C LYS A 278 -2.31 25.28 -1.85
N THR A 279 -1.72 24.20 -1.36
CA THR A 279 -2.25 22.85 -1.57
C THR A 279 -3.55 22.70 -0.77
N VAL A 280 -4.57 22.23 -1.45
CA VAL A 280 -5.88 21.86 -0.91
C VAL A 280 -6.02 20.36 -1.07
N GLU A 281 -6.49 19.73 -0.01
CA GLU A 281 -6.69 18.29 0.06
C GLU A 281 -8.16 18.01 0.40
N PHE A 282 -8.74 17.05 -0.29
CA PHE A 282 -10.12 16.61 -0.13
C PHE A 282 -10.18 15.09 -0.13
N ILE A 283 -11.18 14.55 0.57
CA ILE A 283 -11.32 13.11 0.77
C ILE A 283 -11.82 12.42 -0.50
N ASP A 284 -11.39 11.19 -0.68
CA ASP A 284 -11.92 10.29 -1.70
C ASP A 284 -13.15 9.56 -1.14
N ARG A 285 -14.32 9.72 -1.76
CA ARG A 285 -15.57 9.07 -1.33
C ARG A 285 -16.56 8.84 -2.47
N TRP A 286 -17.48 7.89 -2.29
CA TRP A 286 -18.62 7.69 -3.19
C TRP A 286 -19.61 8.87 -3.12
N ARG A 287 -20.34 9.12 -4.21
CA ARG A 287 -21.40 10.13 -4.25
C ARG A 287 -22.69 9.60 -3.60
N LEU A 288 -22.84 9.80 -2.29
CA LEU A 288 -24.10 9.52 -1.59
C LEU A 288 -24.89 10.82 -1.36
N GLU A 289 -25.98 10.96 -2.10
CA GLU A 289 -26.90 12.09 -2.00
C GLU A 289 -28.27 11.65 -1.50
N VAL A 290 -28.94 12.50 -0.72
CA VAL A 290 -30.32 12.29 -0.28
C VAL A 290 -31.29 12.59 -1.42
N LYS A 291 -32.27 11.73 -1.65
CA LYS A 291 -33.37 11.98 -2.61
C LYS A 291 -34.15 13.24 -2.21
N GLU A 292 -34.56 14.05 -3.19
CA GLU A 292 -35.22 15.34 -2.89
C GLU A 292 -36.48 15.16 -2.04
N GLU A 293 -37.26 14.09 -2.29
CA GLU A 293 -38.47 13.74 -1.55
C GLU A 293 -38.22 13.28 -0.11
N ASP A 294 -37.00 12.88 0.23
CA ASP A 294 -36.63 12.34 1.54
C ASP A 294 -35.80 13.34 2.39
N MET A 295 -35.51 14.54 1.86
CA MET A 295 -34.69 15.55 2.55
C MET A 295 -35.27 15.95 3.92
N GLU A 296 -36.59 16.11 4.04
CA GLU A 296 -37.21 16.45 5.33
C GLU A 296 -37.13 15.29 6.34
N LYS A 297 -37.20 14.04 5.88
CA LYS A 297 -37.00 12.86 6.75
C LYS A 297 -35.57 12.79 7.25
N PHE A 298 -34.60 13.01 6.35
CA PHE A 298 -33.19 13.07 6.70
C PHE A 298 -32.90 14.18 7.72
N LYS A 299 -33.45 15.38 7.52
CA LYS A 299 -33.35 16.50 8.47
C LYS A 299 -33.97 16.17 9.84
N ASN A 300 -34.98 15.30 9.89
CA ASN A 300 -35.58 14.81 11.14
C ASN A 300 -34.81 13.63 11.78
N GLY A 301 -33.70 13.20 11.19
CA GLY A 301 -32.89 12.07 11.67
C GLY A 301 -33.43 10.69 11.31
N GLU A 302 -34.40 10.60 10.39
CA GLU A 302 -34.87 9.32 9.86
C GLU A 302 -33.89 8.75 8.81
N LEU A 303 -33.69 7.44 8.81
CA LEU A 303 -32.87 6.75 7.80
C LEU A 303 -33.55 6.78 6.42
N VAL A 304 -32.83 7.30 5.43
CA VAL A 304 -33.28 7.42 4.03
C VAL A 304 -32.45 6.52 3.13
N GLU A 305 -32.93 6.29 1.90
CA GLU A 305 -32.11 5.60 0.89
C GLU A 305 -31.34 6.64 0.08
N PRO A 306 -30.06 6.41 -0.25
CA PRO A 306 -29.33 7.31 -1.14
C PRO A 306 -29.95 7.29 -2.55
N LYS A 307 -29.74 8.36 -3.32
CA LYS A 307 -30.14 8.43 -4.74
C LYS A 307 -29.55 7.26 -5.52
N GLU A 308 -28.26 6.98 -5.30
CA GLU A 308 -27.54 5.87 -5.89
C GLU A 308 -26.83 5.09 -4.76
N PRO A 309 -27.20 3.83 -4.50
CA PRO A 309 -26.48 3.00 -3.54
C PRO A 309 -25.15 2.50 -4.13
N ILE A 310 -24.19 2.22 -3.27
CA ILE A 310 -22.95 1.54 -3.64
C ILE A 310 -23.26 0.06 -3.87
N VAL A 311 -22.99 -0.45 -5.07
CA VAL A 311 -23.30 -1.85 -5.43
C VAL A 311 -22.04 -2.59 -5.84
N TYR A 312 -21.73 -3.66 -5.11
CA TYR A 312 -20.67 -4.59 -5.43
C TYR A 312 -21.22 -5.87 -6.06
N TYR A 313 -20.56 -6.35 -7.11
CA TYR A 313 -20.84 -7.63 -7.73
C TYR A 313 -19.76 -8.65 -7.38
N ILE A 314 -20.17 -9.89 -7.10
CA ILE A 314 -19.26 -11.00 -6.90
C ILE A 314 -18.99 -11.67 -8.24
N ASP A 315 -17.72 -11.68 -8.66
CA ASP A 315 -17.28 -12.29 -9.91
C ASP A 315 -17.80 -13.73 -10.07
N ARG A 316 -18.24 -14.10 -11.28
CA ARG A 316 -18.66 -15.46 -11.66
C ARG A 316 -17.57 -16.51 -11.39
N ALA A 317 -16.30 -16.12 -11.39
CA ALA A 317 -15.19 -17.03 -11.10
C ALA A 317 -15.02 -17.37 -9.60
N THR A 318 -15.65 -16.62 -8.69
CA THR A 318 -15.57 -16.88 -7.25
C THR A 318 -16.19 -18.23 -6.89
N PRO A 319 -15.51 -19.10 -6.12
CA PRO A 319 -16.10 -20.35 -5.66
C PRO A 319 -17.41 -20.12 -4.90
N GLU A 320 -18.46 -20.86 -5.26
CA GLU A 320 -19.82 -20.64 -4.75
C GLU A 320 -19.90 -20.65 -3.22
N LYS A 321 -19.14 -21.54 -2.57
CA LYS A 321 -19.10 -21.64 -1.11
C LYS A 321 -18.60 -20.37 -0.40
N TRP A 322 -17.81 -19.53 -1.07
CA TRP A 322 -17.24 -18.31 -0.49
C TRP A 322 -18.09 -17.07 -0.75
N ARG A 323 -18.96 -17.10 -1.76
CA ARG A 323 -19.80 -15.94 -2.15
C ARG A 323 -20.63 -15.40 -0.97
N PRO A 324 -21.30 -16.22 -0.14
CA PRO A 324 -22.10 -15.69 0.96
C PRO A 324 -21.29 -14.88 1.96
N PHE A 325 -20.07 -15.34 2.28
CA PHE A 325 -19.20 -14.67 3.25
C PHE A 325 -18.64 -13.34 2.72
N ILE A 326 -18.28 -13.30 1.43
CA ILE A 326 -17.82 -12.06 0.78
C ILE A 326 -18.95 -11.03 0.75
N LYS A 327 -20.18 -11.46 0.39
CA LYS A 327 -21.35 -10.57 0.41
C LYS A 327 -21.65 -10.01 1.80
N GLN A 328 -21.58 -10.86 2.83
CA GLN A 328 -21.72 -10.42 4.21
C GLN A 328 -20.66 -9.37 4.56
N GLY A 329 -19.40 -9.56 4.15
CA GLY A 329 -18.36 -8.59 4.48
C GLY A 329 -18.55 -7.22 3.82
N ILE A 330 -19.12 -7.19 2.61
CA ILE A 330 -19.56 -5.94 1.96
C ILE A 330 -20.69 -5.28 2.77
N GLU A 331 -21.69 -6.06 3.16
CA GLU A 331 -22.89 -5.54 3.81
C GLU A 331 -22.70 -5.23 5.30
N ASP A 332 -21.60 -5.68 5.92
CA ASP A 332 -21.21 -5.35 7.30
C ASP A 332 -21.10 -3.83 7.52
N TRP A 333 -20.72 -3.09 6.48
CA TRP A 333 -20.60 -1.62 6.53
C TRP A 333 -21.95 -0.88 6.57
N GLN A 334 -23.07 -1.57 6.35
CA GLN A 334 -24.39 -0.93 6.38
C GLN A 334 -24.65 -0.22 7.72
N VAL A 335 -24.19 -0.79 8.84
CA VAL A 335 -24.36 -0.18 10.18
C VAL A 335 -23.61 1.15 10.33
N ALA A 336 -22.53 1.37 9.58
CA ALA A 336 -21.81 2.64 9.59
C ALA A 336 -22.51 3.69 8.72
N PHE A 337 -23.08 3.28 7.58
CA PHE A 337 -23.90 4.17 6.76
C PHE A 337 -25.21 4.59 7.43
N GLU A 338 -25.75 3.76 8.33
CA GLU A 338 -26.92 4.14 9.14
C GLU A 338 -26.61 5.34 10.05
N GLU A 339 -25.41 5.43 10.62
CA GLU A 339 -24.97 6.62 11.39
C GLU A 339 -24.84 7.87 10.49
N ALA A 340 -24.45 7.68 9.22
CA ALA A 340 -24.47 8.74 8.21
C ALA A 340 -25.90 9.10 7.72
N GLY A 341 -26.95 8.42 8.23
CA GLY A 341 -28.35 8.66 7.91
C GLY A 341 -28.90 7.84 6.73
N PHE A 342 -28.16 6.84 6.25
CA PHE A 342 -28.54 6.03 5.09
C PHE A 342 -28.79 4.55 5.42
N LYS A 343 -29.94 4.03 4.97
CA LYS A 343 -30.20 2.58 4.89
C LYS A 343 -30.04 2.11 3.44
N ASN A 344 -29.76 0.82 3.24
CA ASN A 344 -29.54 0.23 1.90
C ASN A 344 -28.49 1.00 1.08
N ALA A 345 -27.46 1.52 1.77
CA ALA A 345 -26.42 2.35 1.19
C ALA A 345 -25.37 1.53 0.43
N ILE A 346 -25.11 0.31 0.91
CA ILE A 346 -24.14 -0.62 0.35
C ILE A 346 -24.79 -1.99 0.15
N ILE A 347 -24.64 -2.57 -1.04
CA ILE A 347 -25.37 -3.78 -1.44
C ILE A 347 -24.43 -4.73 -2.17
N ALA A 348 -24.49 -6.02 -1.84
CA ALA A 348 -23.75 -7.06 -2.54
C ALA A 348 -24.66 -7.91 -3.44
N LYS A 349 -24.25 -8.16 -4.69
CA LYS A 349 -24.99 -8.94 -5.69
C LYS A 349 -24.09 -9.99 -6.33
N ASP A 350 -24.68 -11.07 -6.85
CA ASP A 350 -23.95 -11.89 -7.81
C ASP A 350 -23.87 -11.15 -9.14
N ALA A 351 -22.75 -11.30 -9.85
CA ALA A 351 -22.72 -10.94 -11.26
C ALA A 351 -23.85 -11.69 -11.99
N PRO A 352 -24.59 -11.03 -12.92
CA PRO A 352 -25.56 -11.72 -13.77
C PRO A 352 -24.91 -12.92 -14.43
N THR A 353 -25.62 -13.99 -14.76
CA THR A 353 -25.09 -15.10 -15.56
C THR A 353 -24.88 -14.69 -17.02
N ILE A 354 -24.13 -15.48 -17.80
CA ILE A 354 -23.95 -15.21 -19.25
C ILE A 354 -25.31 -15.23 -19.99
N GLU A 355 -26.28 -15.99 -19.49
CA GLU A 355 -27.63 -16.06 -20.07
C GLU A 355 -28.49 -14.83 -19.70
N GLU A 356 -28.33 -14.29 -18.49
CA GLU A 356 -29.05 -13.09 -18.04
C GLU A 356 -28.50 -11.81 -18.69
N ASP A 357 -27.17 -11.71 -18.78
CA ASP A 357 -26.48 -10.60 -19.43
C ASP A 357 -25.15 -11.09 -20.03
N PRO A 358 -25.11 -11.35 -21.35
CA PRO A 358 -23.89 -11.78 -22.04
C PRO A 358 -22.87 -10.65 -22.20
N ASP A 359 -23.31 -9.39 -22.09
CA ASP A 359 -22.47 -8.19 -22.25
C ASP A 359 -21.91 -7.70 -20.91
N TRP A 360 -22.44 -8.20 -19.79
CA TRP A 360 -21.89 -7.93 -18.46
C TRP A 360 -20.42 -8.33 -18.38
N SER A 361 -19.62 -7.41 -17.88
CA SER A 361 -18.18 -7.55 -17.77
C SER A 361 -17.70 -6.85 -16.50
N PRO A 362 -16.73 -7.41 -15.78
CA PRO A 362 -16.12 -6.73 -14.65
C PRO A 362 -15.32 -5.48 -15.07
N GLU A 363 -15.03 -5.32 -16.36
CA GLU A 363 -14.36 -4.12 -16.91
C GLU A 363 -15.30 -2.96 -17.26
N ASP A 364 -16.61 -3.13 -17.08
CA ASP A 364 -17.57 -2.03 -17.26
C ASP A 364 -17.61 -1.22 -15.97
N VAL A 365 -17.26 0.07 -16.06
CA VAL A 365 -17.09 0.96 -14.89
C VAL A 365 -18.36 1.11 -14.05
N ARG A 366 -19.53 0.81 -14.64
CA ARG A 366 -20.82 0.83 -13.94
C ARG A 366 -20.93 -0.24 -12.86
N TYR A 367 -20.01 -1.21 -12.81
CA TYR A 367 -20.01 -2.30 -11.85
C TYR A 367 -18.70 -2.31 -11.06
N SER A 368 -18.80 -2.13 -9.74
CA SER A 368 -17.70 -2.44 -8.83
C SER A 368 -17.71 -3.93 -8.50
N VAL A 369 -16.54 -4.59 -8.54
CA VAL A 369 -16.47 -6.06 -8.53
C VAL A 369 -15.45 -6.57 -7.53
N VAL A 370 -15.82 -7.62 -6.78
CA VAL A 370 -14.84 -8.47 -6.09
C VAL A 370 -14.35 -9.53 -7.07
N ARG A 371 -13.13 -9.36 -7.56
CA ARG A 371 -12.51 -10.17 -8.62
C ARG A 371 -11.70 -11.32 -8.03
N TYR A 372 -12.00 -12.55 -8.44
CA TYR A 372 -11.31 -13.73 -7.93
C TYR A 372 -10.12 -14.11 -8.82
N LEU A 373 -8.91 -13.95 -8.29
CA LEU A 373 -7.66 -14.14 -9.03
C LEU A 373 -6.99 -15.48 -8.66
N ALA A 374 -6.76 -16.31 -9.66
CA ALA A 374 -5.97 -17.54 -9.52
C ALA A 374 -4.48 -17.21 -9.41
N SER A 375 -4.02 -16.88 -8.20
CA SER A 375 -2.65 -16.44 -7.91
C SER A 375 -2.15 -17.01 -6.58
N PRO A 376 -0.86 -17.40 -6.49
CA PRO A 376 -0.25 -17.90 -5.26
C PRO A 376 0.08 -16.78 -4.25
N ILE A 377 -0.13 -15.50 -4.60
CA ILE A 377 0.13 -14.37 -3.69
C ILE A 377 -0.88 -14.44 -2.54
N PRO A 378 -0.44 -14.53 -1.27
CA PRO A 378 -1.33 -14.64 -0.12
C PRO A 378 -1.75 -13.25 0.37
N ASN A 379 -2.62 -12.56 -0.38
CA ASN A 379 -3.07 -11.21 -0.03
C ASN A 379 -4.46 -10.88 -0.63
N ALA A 380 -5.03 -9.75 -0.27
CA ALA A 380 -6.10 -9.05 -1.00
C ALA A 380 -5.74 -7.56 -1.12
N ASN A 381 -6.43 -6.81 -1.99
CA ASN A 381 -6.41 -5.36 -1.95
C ASN A 381 -7.68 -4.76 -2.57
N GLY A 382 -8.23 -3.73 -1.94
CA GLY A 382 -9.34 -2.91 -2.43
C GLY A 382 -8.89 -1.54 -2.97
N PRO A 383 -8.34 -1.46 -4.19
CA PRO A 383 -8.04 -0.17 -4.82
C PRO A 383 -9.35 0.52 -5.26
N HIS A 384 -9.31 1.84 -5.28
CA HIS A 384 -10.36 2.67 -5.87
C HIS A 384 -9.79 3.61 -6.94
N VAL A 385 -10.68 4.12 -7.78
CA VAL A 385 -10.38 5.11 -8.81
C VAL A 385 -11.24 6.35 -8.59
N SER A 386 -10.59 7.48 -8.33
CA SER A 386 -11.23 8.75 -8.00
C SER A 386 -11.16 9.76 -9.14
N ASP A 387 -12.22 10.56 -9.31
CA ASP A 387 -12.19 11.78 -10.11
C ASP A 387 -11.24 12.80 -9.45
N PRO A 388 -10.11 13.16 -10.08
CA PRO A 388 -9.13 14.05 -9.46
C PRO A 388 -9.65 15.49 -9.27
N ARG A 389 -10.85 15.81 -9.79
CA ARG A 389 -11.50 17.11 -9.66
C ARG A 389 -12.36 17.22 -8.40
N SER A 390 -12.75 16.12 -7.79
CA SER A 390 -13.69 16.11 -6.65
C SER A 390 -13.36 15.13 -5.53
N GLY A 391 -12.57 14.09 -5.80
CA GLY A 391 -12.42 12.93 -4.91
C GLY A 391 -13.56 11.92 -5.05
N GLU A 392 -14.42 12.06 -6.07
CA GLU A 392 -15.52 11.11 -6.30
C GLU A 392 -14.96 9.75 -6.71
N ILE A 393 -15.19 8.71 -5.90
CA ILE A 393 -14.89 7.33 -6.28
C ILE A 393 -15.86 6.92 -7.39
N LEU A 394 -15.29 6.51 -8.54
CA LEU A 394 -16.03 6.15 -9.76
C LEU A 394 -16.26 4.63 -9.84
N GLU A 395 -15.27 3.85 -9.43
CA GLU A 395 -15.32 2.39 -9.36
C GLU A 395 -14.39 1.88 -8.26
N SER A 396 -14.64 0.63 -7.83
CA SER A 396 -13.64 -0.18 -7.16
C SER A 396 -13.61 -1.63 -7.66
N ASP A 397 -12.40 -2.15 -7.85
CA ASP A 397 -12.10 -3.54 -8.20
C ASP A 397 -11.29 -4.21 -7.08
N ILE A 398 -11.98 -4.87 -6.13
CA ILE A 398 -11.31 -5.61 -5.05
C ILE A 398 -10.64 -6.85 -5.63
N ASN A 399 -9.32 -6.91 -5.54
CA ASN A 399 -8.52 -8.04 -6.01
C ASN A 399 -8.43 -9.11 -4.93
N TRP A 400 -9.16 -10.21 -5.12
CA TRP A 400 -9.18 -11.34 -4.22
C TRP A 400 -8.27 -12.46 -4.71
N TYR A 401 -7.11 -12.66 -4.09
CA TYR A 401 -6.17 -13.70 -4.52
C TYR A 401 -6.55 -15.03 -3.88
N HIS A 402 -6.54 -16.12 -4.67
CA HIS A 402 -6.87 -17.44 -4.17
C HIS A 402 -6.10 -17.82 -2.89
N ASN A 403 -4.81 -17.49 -2.83
CA ASN A 403 -3.95 -17.90 -1.71
C ASN A 403 -4.08 -17.04 -0.45
N VAL A 404 -5.00 -16.07 -0.38
CA VAL A 404 -5.29 -15.31 0.85
C VAL A 404 -5.67 -16.25 2.01
N MET A 405 -6.25 -17.42 1.70
CA MET A 405 -6.63 -18.44 2.67
C MET A 405 -5.43 -19.00 3.44
N THR A 406 -4.23 -19.10 2.82
CA THR A 406 -3.02 -19.53 3.54
C THR A 406 -2.58 -18.50 4.58
N LEU A 407 -2.67 -17.21 4.25
CA LEU A 407 -2.38 -16.13 5.21
C LEU A 407 -3.34 -16.21 6.40
N LEU A 408 -4.64 -16.34 6.11
CA LEU A 408 -5.69 -16.44 7.11
C LEU A 408 -5.52 -17.67 8.00
N ARG A 409 -5.22 -18.83 7.41
CA ARG A 409 -4.92 -20.06 8.14
C ARG A 409 -3.78 -19.83 9.12
N ASN A 410 -2.63 -19.39 8.61
CA ASN A 410 -1.40 -19.28 9.39
C ASN A 410 -1.55 -18.30 10.56
N TRP A 411 -2.17 -17.15 10.33
CA TRP A 411 -2.38 -16.17 11.40
C TRP A 411 -3.43 -16.60 12.40
N PHE A 412 -4.58 -17.10 11.95
CA PHE A 412 -5.62 -17.55 12.86
C PHE A 412 -5.14 -18.72 13.73
N PHE A 413 -4.39 -19.67 13.14
CA PHE A 413 -3.73 -20.75 13.88
C PHE A 413 -2.79 -20.18 14.95
N VAL A 414 -1.77 -19.41 14.56
CA VAL A 414 -0.70 -18.97 15.48
C VAL A 414 -1.21 -18.01 16.56
N GLN A 415 -2.25 -17.22 16.26
CA GLN A 415 -2.79 -16.23 17.19
C GLN A 415 -3.91 -16.79 18.08
N THR A 416 -4.68 -17.81 17.63
CA THR A 416 -5.88 -18.24 18.36
C THR A 416 -5.91 -19.73 18.77
N ALA A 417 -5.04 -20.60 18.23
CA ALA A 417 -5.09 -22.05 18.50
C ALA A 417 -4.97 -22.42 19.99
N ALA A 418 -4.40 -21.54 20.81
CA ALA A 418 -4.34 -21.75 22.26
C ALA A 418 -5.73 -21.77 22.92
N ILE A 419 -6.66 -20.92 22.47
CA ILE A 419 -8.04 -20.81 23.00
C ILE A 419 -9.06 -21.50 22.09
N ASN A 420 -8.77 -21.62 20.79
CA ASN A 420 -9.72 -22.07 19.78
C ASN A 420 -9.32 -23.43 19.20
N GLU A 421 -10.08 -24.48 19.54
CA GLU A 421 -9.89 -25.83 18.99
C GLU A 421 -10.11 -25.90 17.48
N GLU A 422 -10.96 -25.04 16.90
CA GLU A 422 -11.21 -25.01 15.45
C GLU A 422 -10.03 -24.46 14.65
N ALA A 423 -9.04 -23.86 15.32
CA ALA A 423 -7.82 -23.34 14.73
C ALA A 423 -6.61 -24.29 14.90
N GLN A 424 -6.81 -25.51 15.42
CA GLN A 424 -5.74 -26.49 15.72
C GLN A 424 -5.52 -27.50 14.58
N ASP A 425 -5.87 -27.13 13.34
CA ASP A 425 -5.74 -27.96 12.14
C ASP A 425 -5.12 -27.16 10.99
N VAL A 426 -4.44 -27.84 10.07
CA VAL A 426 -3.87 -27.25 8.84
C VAL A 426 -4.90 -27.09 7.73
N GLU A 427 -6.06 -27.76 7.85
CA GLU A 427 -7.22 -27.58 6.97
C GLU A 427 -8.45 -27.18 7.78
N PHE A 428 -8.77 -25.89 7.78
CA PHE A 428 -9.95 -25.41 8.49
C PHE A 428 -11.23 -25.85 7.79
N LYS A 429 -12.28 -26.09 8.60
CA LYS A 429 -13.65 -26.24 8.09
C LYS A 429 -14.05 -25.01 7.28
N ASP A 430 -14.89 -25.22 6.26
CA ASP A 430 -15.38 -24.15 5.39
C ASP A 430 -16.08 -23.01 6.18
N GLU A 431 -16.77 -23.32 7.28
CA GLU A 431 -17.40 -22.30 8.13
C GLU A 431 -16.38 -21.38 8.83
N VAL A 432 -15.25 -21.94 9.28
CA VAL A 432 -14.16 -21.18 9.91
C VAL A 432 -13.49 -20.31 8.85
N MET A 433 -13.05 -20.91 7.75
CA MET A 433 -12.40 -20.16 6.66
C MET A 433 -13.35 -19.11 6.07
N GLY A 434 -14.64 -19.41 5.94
CA GLY A 434 -15.68 -18.47 5.52
C GLY A 434 -15.77 -17.24 6.41
N ARG A 435 -15.72 -17.39 7.74
CA ARG A 435 -15.66 -16.24 8.67
C ARG A 435 -14.41 -15.39 8.46
N LEU A 436 -13.25 -16.00 8.23
CA LEU A 436 -12.00 -15.29 7.96
C LEU A 436 -12.04 -14.55 6.61
N ILE A 437 -12.69 -15.14 5.61
CA ILE A 437 -12.97 -14.53 4.31
C ILE A 437 -13.89 -13.31 4.48
N ARG A 438 -14.96 -13.41 5.28
CA ARG A 438 -15.84 -12.27 5.59
C ARG A 438 -15.03 -11.13 6.20
N PHE A 439 -14.23 -11.40 7.22
CA PHE A 439 -13.38 -10.39 7.87
C PHE A 439 -12.47 -9.65 6.88
N VAL A 440 -11.74 -10.37 6.03
CA VAL A 440 -10.89 -9.72 5.01
C VAL A 440 -11.73 -8.95 4.00
N SER A 441 -12.87 -9.49 3.57
CA SER A 441 -13.78 -8.78 2.67
C SER A 441 -14.25 -7.46 3.27
N SER A 442 -14.66 -7.44 4.54
CA SER A 442 -15.07 -6.22 5.24
C SER A 442 -13.92 -5.21 5.33
N HIS A 443 -12.71 -5.67 5.64
CA HIS A 443 -11.52 -4.80 5.68
C HIS A 443 -11.21 -4.17 4.31
N GLU A 444 -11.19 -4.97 3.23
CA GLU A 444 -10.92 -4.45 1.89
C GLU A 444 -12.00 -3.47 1.44
N VAL A 445 -13.27 -3.72 1.78
CA VAL A 445 -14.37 -2.79 1.50
C VAL A 445 -14.14 -1.45 2.18
N GLY A 446 -13.61 -1.40 3.41
CA GLY A 446 -13.26 -0.13 4.07
C GLY A 446 -12.34 0.77 3.23
N HIS A 447 -11.33 0.17 2.58
CA HIS A 447 -10.47 0.91 1.63
C HIS A 447 -11.24 1.47 0.45
N THR A 448 -12.17 0.69 -0.11
CA THR A 448 -13.02 1.14 -1.23
C THR A 448 -14.01 2.24 -0.85
N LEU A 449 -14.29 2.41 0.45
CA LEU A 449 -15.13 3.48 0.96
C LEU A 449 -14.36 4.78 1.21
N GLY A 450 -13.03 4.78 1.01
CA GLY A 450 -12.16 5.94 1.20
C GLY A 450 -11.34 5.91 2.50
N LEU A 451 -11.39 4.82 3.28
CA LEU A 451 -10.69 4.74 4.57
C LEU A 451 -9.28 4.12 4.41
N PRO A 452 -8.22 4.79 4.90
CA PRO A 452 -6.91 4.18 5.04
C PRO A 452 -6.89 3.24 6.25
N HIS A 453 -5.77 2.58 6.48
CA HIS A 453 -5.56 1.91 7.77
C HIS A 453 -5.55 2.93 8.92
N ASN A 454 -6.19 2.58 10.03
CA ASN A 454 -6.13 3.33 11.29
C ASN A 454 -5.30 2.55 12.31
N MET A 455 -3.97 2.58 12.20
CA MET A 455 -3.07 1.79 13.05
C MET A 455 -3.07 2.22 14.52
N GLY A 456 -3.77 3.31 14.88
CA GLY A 456 -3.85 3.84 16.24
C GLY A 456 -5.16 3.52 16.95
N SER A 457 -5.91 2.52 16.48
CA SER A 457 -7.22 2.18 17.05
C SER A 457 -7.11 1.23 18.23
N SER A 458 -6.23 0.22 18.14
CA SER A 458 -6.10 -0.90 19.09
C SER A 458 -5.83 -0.42 20.52
N VAL A 459 -5.04 0.64 20.66
CA VAL A 459 -4.63 1.25 21.94
C VAL A 459 -5.81 1.77 22.76
N ALA A 460 -6.99 1.96 22.15
CA ALA A 460 -8.17 2.41 22.87
C ALA A 460 -8.71 1.37 23.86
N TYR A 461 -8.38 0.08 23.67
CA TYR A 461 -8.89 -1.01 24.49
C TYR A 461 -7.88 -1.42 25.55
N PRO A 462 -8.23 -1.40 26.85
CA PRO A 462 -7.35 -1.97 27.87
C PRO A 462 -7.08 -3.44 27.59
N VAL A 463 -5.82 -3.89 27.70
CA VAL A 463 -5.43 -5.29 27.39
C VAL A 463 -6.29 -6.32 28.12
N GLU A 464 -6.62 -6.10 29.39
CA GLU A 464 -7.46 -7.03 30.16
C GLU A 464 -8.92 -7.07 29.69
N LYS A 465 -9.42 -6.02 29.02
CA LYS A 465 -10.78 -6.03 28.44
C LYS A 465 -10.88 -6.91 27.21
N LEU A 466 -9.77 -7.16 26.52
CA LEU A 466 -9.71 -8.11 25.41
C LEU A 466 -9.83 -9.58 25.85
N ARG A 467 -9.84 -9.82 27.17
CA ARG A 467 -10.09 -11.15 27.78
C ARG A 467 -11.49 -11.28 28.36
N ASP A 468 -12.29 -10.22 28.27
CA ASP A 468 -13.67 -10.19 28.78
C ASP A 468 -14.65 -10.46 27.62
N ALA A 469 -15.42 -11.55 27.76
CA ALA A 469 -16.34 -11.98 26.70
C ALA A 469 -17.46 -10.95 26.46
N GLU A 470 -18.03 -10.35 27.52
CA GLU A 470 -19.08 -9.35 27.36
C GLU A 470 -18.57 -8.11 26.61
N PHE A 471 -17.37 -7.66 26.93
CA PHE A 471 -16.73 -6.53 26.26
C PHE A 471 -16.43 -6.84 24.79
N THR A 472 -15.72 -7.93 24.52
CA THR A 472 -15.27 -8.27 23.15
C THR A 472 -16.44 -8.62 22.23
N GLN A 473 -17.52 -9.22 22.73
CA GLN A 473 -18.72 -9.47 21.92
C GLN A 473 -19.49 -8.18 21.58
N LYS A 474 -19.30 -7.11 22.38
CA LYS A 474 -19.93 -5.81 22.13
C LYS A 474 -19.09 -4.90 21.24
N TYR A 475 -17.77 -4.94 21.40
CA TYR A 475 -16.84 -3.97 20.82
C TYR A 475 -15.83 -4.58 19.84
N GLY A 476 -15.82 -5.89 19.66
CA GLY A 476 -14.77 -6.59 18.92
C GLY A 476 -13.42 -6.48 19.63
N THR A 477 -12.34 -6.54 18.85
CA THR A 477 -10.95 -6.49 19.35
C THR A 477 -10.24 -5.17 19.12
N ALA A 478 -10.84 -4.26 18.34
CA ALA A 478 -10.38 -2.89 18.12
C ALA A 478 -11.56 -1.99 17.72
N PRO A 479 -11.50 -0.66 17.96
CA PRO A 479 -12.54 0.27 17.54
C PRO A 479 -12.73 0.40 16.02
N SER A 480 -11.74 -0.01 15.23
CA SER A 480 -11.76 0.02 13.78
C SER A 480 -11.30 -1.32 13.22
N ILE A 481 -12.05 -1.84 12.24
CA ILE A 481 -11.58 -2.96 11.41
C ILE A 481 -10.35 -2.59 10.56
N MET A 482 -10.08 -1.29 10.39
CA MET A 482 -8.98 -0.76 9.58
C MET A 482 -7.62 -0.72 10.32
N ASP A 483 -7.56 -1.18 11.56
CA ASP A 483 -6.40 -1.07 12.45
C ASP A 483 -5.34 -2.17 12.26
N TYR A 484 -5.61 -3.19 11.45
CA TYR A 484 -4.76 -4.38 11.35
C TYR A 484 -4.55 -5.12 12.69
N ALA A 485 -5.43 -4.92 13.67
CA ALA A 485 -5.61 -5.70 14.90
C ALA A 485 -6.35 -7.03 14.64
N ARG A 486 -5.79 -7.89 13.78
CA ARG A 486 -6.57 -8.96 13.10
C ARG A 486 -7.17 -10.03 14.00
N PHE A 487 -6.37 -10.66 14.87
CA PHE A 487 -6.89 -11.67 15.79
C PHE A 487 -6.43 -11.50 17.22
N ASN A 488 -7.33 -11.82 18.17
CA ASN A 488 -7.14 -11.67 19.61
C ASN A 488 -6.10 -12.64 20.19
N TYR A 489 -4.81 -12.36 19.99
CA TYR A 489 -3.72 -13.17 20.53
C TYR A 489 -3.54 -13.04 22.06
N ILE A 490 -4.29 -12.13 22.70
CA ILE A 490 -4.29 -11.91 24.15
C ILE A 490 -5.17 -12.94 24.86
N ALA A 491 -6.27 -13.35 24.23
CA ALA A 491 -7.21 -14.33 24.76
C ALA A 491 -6.53 -15.61 25.24
N GLN A 492 -6.92 -16.09 26.42
CA GLN A 492 -6.38 -17.28 27.09
C GLN A 492 -7.43 -18.40 27.15
N PRO A 493 -7.03 -19.68 27.26
CA PRO A 493 -7.97 -20.79 27.37
C PRO A 493 -9.04 -20.64 28.46
N GLU A 494 -8.71 -19.93 29.54
CA GLU A 494 -9.60 -19.64 30.66
C GLU A 494 -10.66 -18.54 30.39
N ASP A 495 -10.58 -17.80 29.29
CA ASP A 495 -11.39 -16.58 29.04
C ASP A 495 -12.75 -16.86 28.38
N GLY A 496 -13.02 -18.10 27.97
CA GLY A 496 -14.31 -18.51 27.40
C GLY A 496 -14.54 -17.98 25.98
N ASP A 497 -15.77 -17.52 25.70
CA ASP A 497 -16.23 -17.14 24.35
C ASP A 497 -15.98 -15.66 24.03
N VAL A 498 -14.71 -15.25 24.10
CA VAL A 498 -14.28 -13.90 23.68
C VAL A 498 -14.29 -13.78 22.15
N ALA A 499 -14.59 -12.58 21.65
CA ALA A 499 -14.43 -12.33 20.22
C ALA A 499 -12.95 -12.40 19.83
N LEU A 500 -12.68 -12.99 18.66
CA LEU A 500 -11.32 -13.26 18.18
C LEU A 500 -10.88 -12.33 17.05
N MET A 501 -11.72 -11.40 16.59
CA MET A 501 -11.44 -10.47 15.49
C MET A 501 -12.25 -9.18 15.67
N PRO A 502 -11.88 -8.07 15.02
CA PRO A 502 -12.64 -6.84 15.09
C PRO A 502 -13.82 -6.86 14.11
N ASP A 503 -14.86 -6.10 14.44
CA ASP A 503 -16.04 -5.84 13.61
C ASP A 503 -16.02 -4.38 13.12
N ILE A 504 -17.07 -3.95 12.39
CA ILE A 504 -17.30 -2.52 12.11
C ILE A 504 -17.57 -1.79 13.43
N GLY A 505 -16.53 -1.16 13.94
CA GLY A 505 -16.49 -0.63 15.31
C GLY A 505 -16.88 0.84 15.41
N PRO A 506 -16.79 1.43 16.62
CA PRO A 506 -17.14 2.82 16.87
C PRO A 506 -16.36 3.82 16.00
N TYR A 507 -15.07 3.60 15.74
CA TYR A 507 -14.28 4.49 14.90
C TYR A 507 -14.73 4.43 13.44
N ASP A 508 -15.00 3.23 12.92
CA ASP A 508 -15.45 3.05 11.53
C ASP A 508 -16.77 3.78 11.28
N LYS A 509 -17.70 3.66 12.22
CA LYS A 509 -18.99 4.36 12.20
C LYS A 509 -18.81 5.88 12.21
N TYR A 510 -17.99 6.38 13.12
CA TYR A 510 -17.65 7.81 13.20
C TYR A 510 -16.99 8.32 11.92
N ALA A 511 -16.00 7.60 11.38
CA ALA A 511 -15.31 8.00 10.17
C ALA A 511 -16.26 8.06 8.97
N ILE A 512 -17.11 7.04 8.79
CA ILE A 512 -18.14 7.00 7.74
C ILE A 512 -19.17 8.11 7.93
N GLU A 513 -19.64 8.36 9.15
CA GLU A 513 -20.53 9.50 9.41
C GLU A 513 -19.87 10.82 9.02
N TRP A 514 -18.64 11.06 9.49
CA TRP A 514 -17.88 12.27 9.21
C TRP A 514 -17.62 12.46 7.71
N GLY A 515 -17.42 11.38 6.94
CA GLY A 515 -17.14 11.47 5.51
C GLY A 515 -18.37 11.44 4.61
N TYR A 516 -19.46 10.76 4.99
CA TYR A 516 -20.61 10.53 4.12
C TYR A 516 -21.88 11.26 4.53
N ARG A 517 -22.04 11.70 5.79
CA ARG A 517 -23.26 12.40 6.23
C ARG A 517 -23.39 13.74 5.48
N PRO A 518 -24.45 13.95 4.67
CA PRO A 518 -24.66 15.24 4.03
C PRO A 518 -25.01 16.30 5.06
N ILE A 519 -24.50 17.52 4.87
CA ILE A 519 -24.83 18.68 5.69
C ILE A 519 -25.73 19.60 4.86
N PRO A 520 -27.06 19.62 5.10
CA PRO A 520 -27.98 20.38 4.27
C PRO A 520 -27.58 21.87 4.18
N GLU A 521 -27.63 22.43 2.97
CA GLU A 521 -27.39 23.86 2.71
C GLU A 521 -25.95 24.32 3.04
N LYS A 522 -24.98 23.39 3.09
CA LYS A 522 -23.55 23.65 3.24
C LYS A 522 -22.76 22.90 2.19
N GLU A 523 -21.79 23.59 1.59
CA GLU A 523 -20.96 23.03 0.53
C GLU A 523 -19.49 23.38 0.75
N GLY A 524 -18.59 22.46 0.37
CA GLY A 524 -17.14 22.65 0.40
C GLY A 524 -16.61 23.20 1.72
N LYS A 525 -16.15 24.45 1.70
CA LYS A 525 -15.54 25.09 2.90
C LYS A 525 -16.55 25.46 3.98
N GLU A 526 -17.83 25.56 3.64
CA GLU A 526 -18.88 25.89 4.60
C GLU A 526 -19.16 24.74 5.57
N GLU A 527 -18.81 23.50 5.19
CA GLU A 527 -18.90 22.32 6.06
C GLU A 527 -17.83 22.34 7.17
N LYS A 528 -16.67 22.96 6.93
CA LYS A 528 -15.49 22.81 7.77
C LYS A 528 -15.73 23.12 9.26
N PRO A 529 -16.43 24.21 9.66
CA PRO A 529 -16.70 24.46 11.08
C PRO A 529 -17.56 23.39 11.75
N ILE A 530 -18.50 22.78 11.01
CA ILE A 530 -19.38 21.73 11.53
C ILE A 530 -18.60 20.42 11.67
N LEU A 531 -17.81 20.07 10.65
CA LEU A 531 -16.94 18.89 10.68
C LEU A 531 -15.89 18.97 11.80
N ASP A 532 -15.38 20.18 12.08
CA ASP A 532 -14.48 20.43 13.21
C ASP A 532 -15.21 20.24 14.55
N GLU A 533 -16.44 20.73 14.69
CA GLU A 533 -17.27 20.50 15.88
C GLU A 533 -17.48 19.00 16.15
N TRP A 534 -17.80 18.20 15.13
CA TRP A 534 -17.94 16.74 15.26
C TRP A 534 -16.64 16.07 15.71
N ILE A 535 -15.48 16.54 15.23
CA ILE A 535 -14.18 16.05 15.70
C ILE A 535 -13.97 16.40 17.17
N LEU A 536 -14.34 17.63 17.57
CA LEU A 536 -14.15 18.13 18.93
C LEU A 536 -15.07 17.44 19.95
N GLU A 537 -16.24 16.94 19.56
CA GLU A 537 -17.12 16.12 20.41
C GLU A 537 -16.42 14.84 20.92
N HIS A 538 -15.46 14.33 20.15
CA HIS A 538 -14.67 13.14 20.48
C HIS A 538 -13.23 13.46 20.89
N ALA A 539 -12.89 14.74 21.08
CA ALA A 539 -11.51 15.16 21.35
C ALA A 539 -10.97 14.51 22.64
N GLY A 540 -9.85 13.81 22.50
CA GLY A 540 -9.17 13.14 23.61
C GLY A 540 -9.71 11.76 23.97
N ASP A 541 -10.73 11.26 23.29
CA ASP A 541 -11.20 9.88 23.43
C ASP A 541 -10.41 8.95 22.47
N PRO A 542 -9.61 7.99 22.98
CA PRO A 542 -8.85 7.05 22.16
C PRO A 542 -9.72 6.21 21.21
N MET A 543 -11.00 5.99 21.54
CA MET A 543 -11.94 5.24 20.70
C MET A 543 -12.11 5.86 19.30
N TYR A 544 -11.95 7.19 19.20
CA TYR A 544 -12.16 7.97 17.99
C TYR A 544 -10.85 8.48 17.39
N ARG A 545 -9.71 7.94 17.84
CA ARG A 545 -8.39 8.36 17.38
C ARG A 545 -8.05 7.78 16.02
N PHE A 546 -7.53 8.63 15.13
CA PHE A 546 -6.78 8.19 13.96
C PHE A 546 -5.27 8.13 14.25
N GLY A 547 -4.63 7.00 13.93
CA GLY A 547 -3.18 6.84 13.88
C GLY A 547 -2.73 6.43 12.48
N ARG A 548 -1.88 7.25 11.86
CA ARG A 548 -1.41 6.99 10.49
C ARG A 548 -0.47 5.78 10.43
N GLN A 549 -0.47 5.12 9.28
CA GLN A 549 0.51 4.08 8.99
C GLN A 549 1.95 4.63 9.00
N GLN A 550 2.88 3.91 9.64
CA GLN A 550 4.29 4.26 9.71
C GLN A 550 5.14 3.26 8.88
N GLY A 551 6.00 3.79 7.99
CA GLY A 551 6.90 2.98 7.16
C GLY A 551 8.36 3.10 7.58
N GLY A 552 9.15 2.03 7.42
CA GLY A 552 10.60 2.02 7.70
C GLY A 552 11.01 2.00 9.17
N GLY A 553 10.07 2.17 10.10
CA GLY A 553 10.25 2.07 11.55
C GLY A 553 9.02 2.60 12.28
N VAL A 554 8.85 2.21 13.55
CA VAL A 554 7.77 2.72 14.42
C VAL A 554 8.36 3.78 15.35
N ILE A 555 7.82 5.00 15.30
CA ILE A 555 8.11 6.08 16.24
C ILE A 555 7.01 6.18 17.29
N ASP A 556 5.75 6.20 16.87
CA ASP A 556 4.60 6.17 17.76
C ASP A 556 4.24 4.71 18.12
N PRO A 557 4.50 4.23 19.34
CA PRO A 557 4.19 2.85 19.75
C PRO A 557 2.70 2.61 20.02
N SER A 558 1.87 3.64 19.98
CA SER A 558 0.41 3.51 20.01
C SER A 558 -0.22 3.49 18.63
N SER A 559 0.60 3.46 17.57
CA SER A 559 0.13 3.38 16.19
C SER A 559 0.92 2.34 15.39
N GLN A 560 0.68 1.04 15.64
CA GLN A 560 1.46 -0.06 15.08
C GLN A 560 0.60 -1.07 14.31
N THR A 561 1.20 -1.78 13.37
CA THR A 561 0.52 -2.91 12.73
C THR A 561 0.49 -4.10 13.68
N GLU A 562 -0.63 -4.83 13.72
CA GLU A 562 -0.80 -6.10 14.44
C GLU A 562 -0.71 -6.04 15.97
N ASP A 563 -0.73 -4.85 16.57
CA ASP A 563 -0.79 -4.73 18.02
C ASP A 563 -2.23 -4.85 18.53
N LEU A 564 -2.35 -5.07 19.83
CA LEU A 564 -3.63 -5.13 20.53
C LEU A 564 -3.49 -4.48 21.89
N GLY A 565 -4.43 -3.58 22.17
CA GLY A 565 -4.61 -2.95 23.46
C GLY A 565 -3.59 -1.87 23.82
N ASP A 566 -3.77 -1.31 25.01
CA ASP A 566 -3.05 -0.14 25.52
C ASP A 566 -1.65 -0.41 26.10
N ASP A 567 -1.26 -1.68 26.29
CA ASP A 567 0.02 -2.07 26.89
C ASP A 567 0.70 -3.17 26.06
N ALA A 568 1.65 -2.75 25.23
CA ALA A 568 2.39 -3.65 24.33
C ALA A 568 3.16 -4.75 25.07
N MET A 569 3.63 -4.49 26.30
CA MET A 569 4.34 -5.49 27.09
C MET A 569 3.37 -6.55 27.59
N LEU A 570 2.26 -6.15 28.22
CA LEU A 570 1.26 -7.07 28.77
C LEU A 570 0.59 -7.90 27.67
N ALA A 571 0.20 -7.26 26.56
CA ALA A 571 -0.35 -7.97 25.40
C ALA A 571 0.63 -9.02 24.87
N SER A 572 1.90 -8.65 24.74
CA SER A 572 2.96 -9.56 24.29
C SER A 572 3.23 -10.69 25.30
N GLU A 573 3.10 -10.46 26.60
CA GLU A 573 3.20 -11.53 27.62
C GLU A 573 2.12 -12.59 27.43
N TYR A 574 0.87 -12.19 27.21
CA TYR A 574 -0.23 -13.12 26.92
C TYR A 574 -0.02 -13.85 25.58
N GLY A 575 0.41 -13.12 24.54
CA GLY A 575 0.76 -13.71 23.25
C GLY A 575 1.86 -14.77 23.37
N ILE A 576 2.94 -14.50 24.12
CA ILE A 576 4.01 -15.47 24.38
C ILE A 576 3.50 -16.66 25.19
N LYS A 577 2.61 -16.44 26.17
CA LYS A 577 1.98 -17.52 26.95
C LYS A 577 1.20 -18.47 26.02
N ASN A 578 0.54 -17.93 25.00
CA ASN A 578 -0.14 -18.72 23.95
C ASN A 578 0.86 -19.47 23.06
N LEU A 579 1.90 -18.80 22.54
CA LEU A 579 2.92 -19.47 21.71
C LEU A 579 3.61 -20.63 22.46
N LYS A 580 3.85 -20.50 23.77
CA LYS A 580 4.39 -21.57 24.63
C LYS A 580 3.47 -22.79 24.73
N ARG A 581 2.15 -22.63 24.57
CA ARG A 581 1.19 -23.74 24.51
C ARG A 581 1.14 -24.38 23.13
N ILE A 582 1.31 -23.57 22.07
CA ILE A 582 1.22 -24.00 20.67
C ILE A 582 2.46 -24.80 20.24
N VAL A 583 3.68 -24.33 20.54
CA VAL A 583 4.93 -24.97 20.05
C VAL A 583 5.02 -26.47 20.34
N PRO A 584 4.73 -26.97 21.57
CA PRO A 584 4.76 -28.41 21.85
C PRO A 584 3.71 -29.23 21.07
N LYS A 585 2.67 -28.58 20.56
CA LYS A 585 1.55 -29.21 19.85
C LYS A 585 1.68 -29.17 18.33
N LEU A 586 2.61 -28.40 17.78
CA LEU A 586 2.77 -28.27 16.33
C LEU A 586 2.93 -29.63 15.62
N ILE A 587 3.71 -30.56 16.17
CA ILE A 587 3.87 -31.91 15.55
C ILE A 587 2.54 -32.66 15.48
N GLU A 588 1.67 -32.51 16.48
CA GLU A 588 0.37 -33.16 16.55
C GLU A 588 -0.63 -32.49 15.61
N TRP A 589 -0.74 -31.15 15.67
CA TRP A 589 -1.72 -30.36 14.92
C TRP A 589 -1.41 -30.18 13.44
N THR A 590 -0.19 -30.51 13.01
CA THR A 590 0.21 -30.49 11.59
C THR A 590 0.35 -31.89 11.00
N ALA A 591 -0.03 -32.94 11.74
CA ALA A 591 0.13 -34.31 11.30
C ALA A 591 -0.92 -34.69 10.25
N GLU A 592 -0.46 -35.20 9.12
CA GLU A 592 -1.32 -35.83 8.11
C GLU A 592 -0.67 -37.09 7.56
N ASP A 593 -1.41 -38.20 7.57
CA ASP A 593 -0.92 -39.51 7.13
C ASP A 593 -0.50 -39.47 5.65
N GLY A 594 0.79 -39.68 5.38
CA GLY A 594 1.34 -39.74 4.03
C GLY A 594 1.92 -38.42 3.51
N LYS A 595 1.87 -37.33 4.29
CA LYS A 595 2.58 -36.07 4.01
C LYS A 595 3.94 -36.00 4.72
N ASP A 596 4.78 -35.07 4.29
CA ASP A 596 6.05 -34.73 4.94
C ASP A 596 5.84 -33.64 6.02
N TYR A 597 6.91 -32.94 6.41
CA TYR A 597 6.90 -31.95 7.48
C TYR A 597 6.86 -30.49 6.98
N GLU A 598 6.44 -30.24 5.74
CA GLU A 598 6.34 -28.86 5.19
C GLU A 598 5.41 -27.97 6.04
N ASP A 599 4.23 -28.45 6.43
CA ASP A 599 3.30 -27.68 7.28
C ASP A 599 3.86 -27.42 8.69
N LEU A 600 4.63 -28.37 9.23
CA LEU A 600 5.31 -28.21 10.51
C LEU A 600 6.39 -27.13 10.43
N ASP A 601 7.19 -27.09 9.36
CA ASP A 601 8.19 -26.04 9.15
C ASP A 601 7.49 -24.68 8.99
N ASP A 602 6.50 -24.56 8.10
CA ASP A 602 5.79 -23.29 7.86
C ASP A 602 5.20 -22.74 9.16
N LEU A 603 4.38 -23.51 9.89
CA LEU A 603 3.75 -23.02 11.12
C LEU A 603 4.77 -22.74 12.24
N TYR A 604 5.89 -23.46 12.30
CA TYR A 604 6.98 -23.10 13.21
C TYR A 604 7.63 -21.75 12.83
N GLN A 605 7.84 -21.46 11.53
CA GLN A 605 8.31 -20.14 11.08
C GLN A 605 7.28 -19.05 11.38
N GLN A 606 5.98 -19.33 11.26
CA GLN A 606 4.93 -18.37 11.61
C GLN A 606 4.92 -18.04 13.11
N VAL A 607 5.14 -19.03 13.99
CA VAL A 607 5.34 -18.79 15.44
C VAL A 607 6.51 -17.85 15.69
N LEU A 608 7.64 -18.05 15.01
CA LEU A 608 8.79 -17.16 15.15
C LEU A 608 8.55 -15.77 14.58
N SER A 609 7.82 -15.66 13.47
CA SER A 609 7.41 -14.38 12.91
C SER A 609 6.52 -13.61 13.89
N GLN A 610 5.53 -14.28 14.49
CA GLN A 610 4.65 -13.68 15.49
C GLN A 610 5.41 -13.30 16.77
N TYR A 611 6.32 -14.15 17.24
CA TYR A 611 7.18 -13.84 18.39
C TYR A 611 8.08 -12.62 18.12
N ASN A 612 8.70 -12.51 16.94
CA ASN A 612 9.49 -11.34 16.56
C ASN A 612 8.66 -10.05 16.50
N ARG A 613 7.41 -10.16 16.05
CA ARG A 613 6.48 -9.04 16.00
C ARG A 613 6.20 -8.48 17.39
N TYR A 614 5.95 -9.34 18.39
CA TYR A 614 5.84 -8.92 19.80
C TYR A 614 7.10 -8.17 20.29
N MET A 615 8.30 -8.64 19.91
CA MET A 615 9.54 -7.94 20.26
C MET A 615 9.63 -6.56 19.61
N GLY A 616 9.13 -6.42 18.38
CA GLY A 616 9.03 -5.15 17.67
C GLY A 616 8.09 -4.17 18.36
N HIS A 617 6.89 -4.63 18.75
CA HIS A 617 5.88 -3.84 19.46
C HIS A 617 6.43 -3.28 20.77
N VAL A 618 7.11 -4.11 21.56
CA VAL A 618 7.73 -3.67 22.82
C VAL A 618 8.92 -2.73 22.56
N ALA A 619 9.79 -3.05 21.59
CA ALA A 619 10.95 -2.21 21.31
C ALA A 619 10.57 -0.80 20.82
N ALA A 620 9.42 -0.62 20.18
CA ALA A 620 8.92 0.69 19.75
C ALA A 620 8.67 1.67 20.92
N ASN A 621 8.41 1.16 22.12
CA ASN A 621 8.21 1.99 23.32
C ASN A 621 9.51 2.68 23.77
N ILE A 622 10.68 2.06 23.54
CA ILE A 622 11.98 2.65 23.88
C ILE A 622 12.30 3.79 22.90
N GLY A 623 12.43 5.01 23.41
CA GLY A 623 12.56 6.22 22.61
C GLY A 623 11.35 6.47 21.71
N GLY A 624 10.17 5.96 22.09
CA GLY A 624 8.91 6.20 21.38
C GLY A 624 8.39 7.63 21.61
N VAL A 625 7.67 8.14 20.63
CA VAL A 625 7.01 9.46 20.68
C VAL A 625 5.60 9.30 20.15
N TYR A 626 4.61 9.51 21.02
CA TYR A 626 3.21 9.52 20.64
C TYR A 626 2.89 10.74 19.78
N GLU A 627 2.00 10.56 18.82
CA GLU A 627 1.50 11.61 17.94
C GLU A 627 -0.03 11.65 17.94
N TYR A 628 -0.56 12.77 18.41
CA TYR A 628 -2.00 13.05 18.43
C TYR A 628 -2.27 14.34 17.68
N TYR A 629 -2.91 14.24 16.53
CA TYR A 629 -3.27 15.41 15.72
C TYR A 629 -4.21 16.34 16.48
N LYS A 630 -3.89 17.64 16.44
CA LYS A 630 -4.62 18.70 17.13
C LYS A 630 -4.58 19.99 16.31
N THR A 631 -5.69 20.73 16.33
CA THR A 631 -5.74 22.10 15.83
C THR A 631 -5.30 23.10 16.91
N TYR A 632 -5.04 24.35 16.50
CA TYR A 632 -4.52 25.41 17.38
C TYR A 632 -5.40 25.69 18.62
N ASP A 633 -6.70 25.46 18.51
CA ASP A 633 -7.72 25.66 19.53
C ASP A 633 -7.85 24.48 20.50
N GLN A 634 -7.19 23.34 20.24
CA GLN A 634 -7.13 22.20 21.15
C GLN A 634 -5.91 22.29 22.08
N GLU A 635 -6.10 22.00 23.37
CA GLU A 635 -5.02 22.06 24.35
C GLU A 635 -4.03 20.88 24.27
N GLY A 636 -2.80 21.12 24.73
CA GLY A 636 -1.75 20.11 24.88
C GLY A 636 -0.89 19.90 23.63
N ALA A 637 0.15 19.08 23.78
CA ALA A 637 1.10 18.81 22.70
C ALA A 637 0.53 17.83 21.67
N VAL A 638 1.02 17.93 20.43
CA VAL A 638 0.85 16.93 19.37
C VAL A 638 1.80 15.76 19.58
N TYR A 639 3.04 16.06 19.98
CA TYR A 639 4.08 15.07 20.23
C TYR A 639 4.39 14.96 21.71
N THR A 640 4.34 13.75 22.26
CA THR A 640 4.73 13.45 23.64
C THR A 640 5.61 12.22 23.71
N HIS A 641 6.70 12.28 24.48
CA HIS A 641 7.56 11.12 24.67
C HIS A 641 6.87 10.07 25.53
N VAL A 642 7.14 8.78 25.26
CA VAL A 642 6.77 7.69 26.17
C VAL A 642 7.40 7.95 27.54
N ASP A 643 6.65 7.74 28.61
CA ASP A 643 7.14 7.98 29.97
C ASP A 643 8.28 7.01 30.34
N LYS A 644 9.09 7.40 31.32
CA LYS A 644 10.28 6.64 31.72
C LYS A 644 9.95 5.23 32.21
N GLU A 645 8.89 5.07 33.00
CA GLU A 645 8.51 3.78 33.59
C GLU A 645 8.13 2.77 32.49
N THR A 646 7.37 3.21 31.50
CA THR A 646 7.01 2.38 30.33
C THR A 646 8.25 1.93 29.55
N GLN A 647 9.24 2.81 29.36
CA GLN A 647 10.48 2.47 28.66
C GLN A 647 11.36 1.48 29.45
N GLU A 648 11.47 1.67 30.77
CA GLU A 648 12.17 0.74 31.67
C GLU A 648 11.50 -0.65 31.65
N ARG A 649 10.17 -0.70 31.73
CA ARG A 649 9.38 -1.94 31.59
C ARG A 649 9.61 -2.63 30.24
N ALA A 650 9.66 -1.86 29.15
CA ALA A 650 9.94 -2.41 27.83
C ALA A 650 11.34 -3.04 27.75
N MET A 651 12.36 -2.39 28.33
CA MET A 651 13.71 -2.94 28.41
C MET A 651 13.76 -4.22 29.25
N ASP A 652 13.11 -4.25 30.42
CA ASP A 652 13.05 -5.45 31.28
C ASP A 652 12.36 -6.62 30.57
N PHE A 653 11.24 -6.35 29.89
CA PHE A 653 10.53 -7.34 29.08
C PHE A 653 11.46 -7.95 28.03
N LEU A 654 12.18 -7.13 27.25
CA LEU A 654 13.08 -7.63 26.20
C LEU A 654 14.25 -8.42 26.79
N GLN A 655 14.76 -8.01 27.96
CA GLN A 655 15.78 -8.77 28.66
C GLN A 655 15.29 -10.16 29.06
N LYS A 656 14.11 -10.25 29.66
CA LYS A 656 13.53 -11.48 30.20
C LYS A 656 12.99 -12.42 29.12
N GLN A 657 12.30 -11.87 28.12
CA GLN A 657 11.58 -12.67 27.13
C GLN A 657 12.43 -13.01 25.90
N LEU A 658 13.50 -12.25 25.61
CA LEU A 658 14.28 -12.38 24.38
C LEU A 658 15.78 -12.51 24.58
N PHE A 659 16.40 -11.60 25.34
CA PHE A 659 17.86 -11.64 25.47
C PHE A 659 18.30 -12.80 26.36
N GLU A 660 17.59 -13.08 27.45
CA GLU A 660 17.61 -14.42 28.05
C GLU A 660 17.14 -15.43 26.99
N THR A 661 17.95 -16.47 26.75
CA THR A 661 17.70 -17.42 25.67
C THR A 661 16.30 -18.02 25.83
N PRO A 662 15.40 -17.86 24.85
CA PRO A 662 14.03 -18.36 24.95
C PRO A 662 14.02 -19.89 24.69
N GLU A 663 14.37 -20.68 25.71
CA GLU A 663 14.55 -22.13 25.59
C GLU A 663 13.30 -22.85 25.08
N TRP A 664 12.11 -22.33 25.38
CA TRP A 664 10.84 -22.90 24.94
C TRP A 664 10.65 -22.86 23.41
N LEU A 665 11.35 -21.99 22.68
CA LEU A 665 11.36 -21.98 21.20
C LEU A 665 12.30 -23.04 20.61
N ILE A 666 13.20 -23.60 21.41
CA ILE A 666 14.24 -24.52 20.98
C ILE A 666 13.74 -25.96 21.17
N ASN A 667 12.93 -26.44 20.22
CA ASN A 667 12.36 -27.78 20.29
C ASN A 667 13.10 -28.76 19.35
N GLN A 668 13.91 -29.65 19.93
CA GLN A 668 14.69 -30.62 19.17
C GLN A 668 13.83 -31.65 18.41
N ASP A 669 12.64 -31.98 18.91
CA ASP A 669 11.75 -32.93 18.23
C ASP A 669 11.19 -32.34 16.93
N ILE A 670 10.98 -31.01 16.91
CA ILE A 670 10.63 -30.28 15.69
C ILE A 670 11.86 -30.20 14.77
N PHE A 671 13.02 -29.75 15.27
CA PHE A 671 14.20 -29.57 14.44
C PHE A 671 14.65 -30.85 13.75
N ASN A 672 14.62 -31.99 14.45
CA ASN A 672 14.93 -33.30 13.88
C ASN A 672 14.01 -33.73 12.71
N LYS A 673 12.90 -33.02 12.48
CA LYS A 673 11.93 -33.26 11.40
C LYS A 673 12.06 -32.29 10.24
N ILE A 674 12.45 -31.04 10.51
CA ILE A 674 12.41 -29.95 9.52
C ILE A 674 13.78 -29.46 9.06
N GLU A 675 14.87 -29.70 9.81
CA GLU A 675 16.19 -29.18 9.47
C GLU A 675 17.34 -30.08 9.96
N PHE A 676 18.52 -29.96 9.34
CA PHE A 676 19.76 -30.61 9.81
C PHE A 676 20.70 -29.63 10.53
N ASP A 677 20.57 -28.33 10.26
CA ASP A 677 21.19 -27.20 10.94
C ASP A 677 20.31 -25.94 10.80
N GLY A 678 20.58 -24.88 11.57
CA GLY A 678 19.90 -23.59 11.41
C GLY A 678 19.31 -22.96 12.69
N ASN A 679 18.79 -23.74 13.65
CA ASN A 679 18.15 -23.21 14.87
C ASN A 679 19.03 -22.21 15.67
N ILE A 680 20.34 -22.45 15.77
CA ILE A 680 21.27 -21.53 16.45
C ILE A 680 21.28 -20.16 15.77
N GLU A 681 21.37 -20.15 14.45
CA GLU A 681 21.37 -18.92 13.65
C GLU A 681 20.00 -18.24 13.70
N ARG A 682 18.92 -19.03 13.74
CA ARG A 682 17.55 -18.54 13.85
C ARG A 682 17.34 -17.73 15.13
N ILE A 683 17.67 -18.30 16.29
CA ILE A 683 17.59 -17.58 17.58
C ILE A 683 18.50 -16.35 17.59
N ARG A 684 19.74 -16.47 17.07
CA ARG A 684 20.63 -15.31 16.94
C ARG A 684 20.00 -14.19 16.13
N ASN A 685 19.40 -14.51 14.98
CA ASN A 685 18.82 -13.52 14.08
C ASN A 685 17.65 -12.77 14.75
N VAL A 686 16.82 -13.46 15.53
CA VAL A 686 15.73 -12.85 16.31
C VAL A 686 16.28 -11.87 17.34
N GLN A 687 17.25 -12.29 18.16
CA GLN A 687 17.85 -11.42 19.18
C GLN A 687 18.61 -10.24 18.54
N GLN A 688 19.34 -10.47 17.45
CA GLN A 688 20.08 -9.44 16.73
C GLN A 688 19.15 -8.39 16.10
N ARG A 689 18.00 -8.80 15.53
CA ARG A 689 17.04 -7.84 14.96
C ARG A 689 16.52 -6.87 16.02
N ALA A 690 16.09 -7.38 17.18
CA ALA A 690 15.64 -6.52 18.27
C ALA A 690 16.78 -5.63 18.80
N LEU A 691 17.99 -6.18 18.94
CA LEU A 691 19.15 -5.42 19.37
C LEU A 691 19.48 -4.26 18.43
N ASN A 692 19.49 -4.51 17.12
CA ASN A 692 19.73 -3.49 16.11
C ASN A 692 18.62 -2.44 16.09
N ASN A 693 17.37 -2.85 16.34
CA ASN A 693 16.24 -1.94 16.44
C ASN A 693 16.37 -1.00 17.65
N ILE A 694 16.69 -1.52 18.84
CA ILE A 694 16.94 -0.73 20.07
C ILE A 694 18.11 0.23 19.87
N LEU A 695 19.17 -0.24 19.23
CA LEU A 695 20.38 0.53 18.98
C LEU A 695 20.32 1.27 17.63
N ASP A 696 19.15 1.73 17.19
CA ASP A 696 18.98 2.55 15.98
C ASP A 696 19.44 4.00 16.20
N PHE A 697 20.09 4.61 15.21
CA PHE A 697 20.58 5.99 15.28
C PHE A 697 19.44 6.99 15.53
N GLY A 698 18.31 6.83 14.85
CA GLY A 698 17.15 7.71 15.03
C GLY A 698 16.51 7.55 16.41
N ARG A 699 16.46 6.33 16.94
CA ARG A 699 16.00 6.09 18.32
C ARG A 699 16.91 6.74 19.36
N MET A 700 18.23 6.62 19.20
CA MET A 700 19.18 7.30 20.09
C MET A 700 19.04 8.82 20.04
N ALA A 701 18.78 9.38 18.84
CA ALA A 701 18.49 10.80 18.69
C ALA A 701 17.26 11.23 19.51
N ARG A 702 16.16 10.46 19.46
CA ARG A 702 14.95 10.74 20.24
C ARG A 702 15.17 10.64 21.74
N LEU A 703 15.98 9.70 22.22
CA LEU A 703 16.31 9.60 23.65
C LEU A 703 17.11 10.81 24.14
N MET A 704 18.04 11.33 23.34
CA MET A 704 18.79 12.55 23.68
C MET A 704 17.87 13.78 23.69
N GLU A 705 16.99 13.91 22.70
CA GLU A 705 16.00 15.00 22.65
C GLU A 705 15.03 14.94 23.85
N ASN A 706 14.58 13.74 24.22
CA ASN A 706 13.74 13.52 25.39
C ASN A 706 14.43 13.98 26.68
N GLU A 707 15.71 13.63 26.84
CA GLU A 707 16.51 14.02 28.01
C GLU A 707 16.67 15.55 28.12
N GLU A 708 16.89 16.25 27.01
CA GLU A 708 17.00 17.70 27.02
C GLU A 708 15.67 18.38 27.37
N ILE A 709 14.55 17.84 26.87
CA ILE A 709 13.22 18.42 27.11
C ILE A 709 12.71 18.11 28.53
N ASN A 710 12.84 16.86 28.98
CA ASN A 710 12.19 16.35 30.19
C ASN A 710 13.16 16.11 31.36
N GLY A 711 14.46 16.31 31.17
CA GLY A 711 15.47 16.19 32.21
C GLY A 711 15.45 14.82 32.89
N LYS A 712 15.32 14.80 34.21
CA LYS A 712 15.37 13.57 35.02
C LYS A 712 14.17 12.64 34.83
N GLU A 713 13.06 13.17 34.36
CA GLU A 713 11.85 12.40 34.08
C GLU A 713 11.96 11.63 32.74
N ALA A 714 13.00 11.91 31.94
CA ALA A 714 13.28 11.15 30.73
C ALA A 714 13.95 9.80 31.03
N TYR A 715 13.63 8.80 30.20
CA TYR A 715 14.52 7.66 30.00
C TYR A 715 15.64 8.09 29.06
N SER A 716 16.86 8.22 29.60
CA SER A 716 18.00 8.78 28.87
C SER A 716 18.65 7.77 27.94
N LEU A 717 19.48 8.25 27.00
CA LEU A 717 20.34 7.38 26.20
C LEU A 717 21.26 6.53 27.09
N LEU A 718 21.78 7.11 28.18
CA LEU A 718 22.65 6.41 29.13
C LEU A 718 21.91 5.33 29.94
N ASP A 719 20.65 5.57 30.33
CA ASP A 719 19.80 4.58 30.99
C ASP A 719 19.63 3.36 30.09
N MET A 720 19.17 3.58 28.85
CA MET A 720 19.00 2.51 27.85
C MET A 720 20.27 1.71 27.62
N MET A 721 21.39 2.38 27.34
CA MET A 721 22.66 1.72 27.04
C MET A 721 23.19 0.92 28.24
N THR A 722 23.06 1.48 29.45
CA THR A 722 23.51 0.82 30.69
C THR A 722 22.68 -0.42 31.00
N GLU A 723 21.36 -0.33 30.90
CA GLU A 723 20.45 -1.44 31.16
C GLU A 723 20.64 -2.56 30.14
N LEU A 724 20.68 -2.22 28.86
CA LEU A 724 20.93 -3.17 27.78
C LEU A 724 22.26 -3.92 27.99
N ARG A 725 23.35 -3.20 28.29
CA ARG A 725 24.65 -3.84 28.60
C ARG A 725 24.53 -4.79 29.78
N LYS A 726 23.90 -4.38 30.88
CA LYS A 726 23.76 -5.22 32.08
C LYS A 726 23.02 -6.53 31.76
N GLY A 727 22.01 -6.47 30.90
CA GLY A 727 21.25 -7.64 30.45
C GLY A 727 22.01 -8.58 29.54
N VAL A 728 22.55 -8.05 28.45
CA VAL A 728 23.30 -8.82 27.44
C VAL A 728 24.55 -9.48 28.05
N TRP A 729 25.12 -8.89 29.10
CA TRP A 729 26.33 -9.36 29.77
C TRP A 729 26.08 -9.85 31.20
N SER A 730 24.87 -10.28 31.54
CA SER A 730 24.51 -10.69 32.92
C SER A 730 25.43 -11.78 33.51
N GLU A 731 26.00 -12.65 32.66
CA GLU A 731 26.94 -13.70 33.04
C GLU A 731 28.31 -13.16 33.51
N VAL A 732 28.73 -11.99 33.02
CA VAL A 732 29.99 -11.34 33.42
C VAL A 732 29.95 -10.96 34.91
N TYR A 733 28.77 -10.60 35.42
CA TYR A 733 28.58 -10.25 36.84
C TYR A 733 28.45 -11.50 37.72
N SER A 734 27.70 -12.50 37.25
CA SER A 734 27.42 -13.72 38.02
C SER A 734 28.52 -14.78 37.96
N GLY A 735 29.43 -14.72 36.97
CA GLY A 735 30.48 -15.72 36.76
C GLY A 735 29.96 -17.06 36.21
N ARG A 736 28.69 -17.12 35.79
CA ARG A 736 28.07 -18.32 35.21
C ARG A 736 28.68 -18.65 33.84
N LYS A 737 28.52 -19.91 33.40
CA LYS A 737 28.86 -20.32 32.04
C LYS A 737 28.04 -19.52 31.04
N ILE A 738 28.70 -18.98 30.00
CA ILE A 738 28.02 -18.30 28.89
C ILE A 738 27.73 -19.36 27.84
N ASP A 739 26.45 -19.71 27.62
CA ASP A 739 26.06 -20.68 26.60
C ASP A 739 26.27 -20.14 25.17
N ARG A 740 26.02 -20.99 24.16
CA ARG A 740 26.27 -20.63 22.76
C ARG A 740 25.37 -19.48 22.27
N TYR A 741 24.10 -19.48 22.62
CA TYR A 741 23.14 -18.45 22.20
C TYR A 741 23.51 -17.11 22.80
N ARG A 742 23.83 -17.10 24.11
CA ARG A 742 24.30 -15.91 24.83
C ARG A 742 25.61 -15.36 24.28
N ARG A 743 26.57 -16.23 23.93
CA ARG A 743 27.81 -15.79 23.26
C ARG A 743 27.53 -15.17 21.89
N ASN A 744 26.58 -15.70 21.13
CA ASN A 744 26.21 -15.15 19.81
C ASN A 744 25.57 -13.77 19.95
N LEU A 745 24.64 -13.58 20.87
CA LEU A 745 24.04 -12.28 21.19
C LEU A 745 25.11 -11.27 21.63
N GLN A 746 26.03 -11.67 22.51
CA GLN A 746 27.13 -10.83 22.96
C GLN A 746 28.06 -10.40 21.82
N ARG A 747 28.31 -11.25 20.82
CA ARG A 747 29.07 -10.86 19.61
C ARG A 747 28.29 -9.87 18.76
N ALA A 748 27.01 -10.14 18.53
CA ALA A 748 26.13 -9.22 17.79
C ALA A 748 26.07 -7.83 18.45
N TYR A 749 26.08 -7.77 19.79
CA TYR A 749 26.21 -6.52 20.53
C TYR A 749 27.50 -5.78 20.20
N ILE A 750 28.65 -6.45 20.24
CA ILE A 750 29.94 -5.82 19.92
C ILE A 750 29.99 -5.35 18.46
N GLU A 751 29.46 -6.14 17.52
CA GLU A 751 29.35 -5.76 16.10
C GLU A 751 28.43 -4.55 15.91
N ARG A 752 27.32 -4.46 16.67
CA ARG A 752 26.46 -3.27 16.63
C ARG A 752 27.14 -2.04 17.22
N MET A 753 27.91 -2.20 18.30
CA MET A 753 28.70 -1.10 18.88
C MET A 753 29.80 -0.61 17.93
N GLU A 754 30.43 -1.51 17.17
CA GLU A 754 31.37 -1.16 16.10
C GLU A 754 30.69 -0.33 15.01
N HIS A 755 29.52 -0.76 14.54
CA HIS A 755 28.73 -0.01 13.56
C HIS A 755 28.39 1.40 14.05
N LEU A 756 27.91 1.54 15.28
CA LEU A 756 27.59 2.85 15.86
C LEU A 756 28.83 3.76 16.03
N MET A 757 30.02 3.16 16.23
CA MET A 757 31.27 3.89 16.37
C MET A 757 31.77 4.44 15.02
N ASN A 758 31.58 3.68 13.94
CA ASN A 758 32.29 3.90 12.69
C ASN A 758 31.41 4.43 11.55
N GLU A 759 30.12 4.09 11.54
CA GLU A 759 29.23 4.44 10.44
C GLU A 759 28.46 5.74 10.71
N GLU A 760 27.87 6.27 9.64
CA GLU A 760 26.89 7.36 9.68
C GLU A 760 25.48 6.79 9.44
N GLN A 761 24.45 7.59 9.72
CA GLN A 761 23.08 7.21 9.35
C GLN A 761 22.89 7.33 7.83
N ASP A 762 22.50 6.24 7.18
CA ASP A 762 22.25 6.22 5.73
C ASP A 762 21.20 7.26 5.32
N GLU A 763 21.35 7.91 4.16
CA GLU A 763 20.30 8.77 3.62
C GLU A 763 19.09 7.95 3.12
N ILE A 764 17.86 8.42 3.36
CA ILE A 764 16.69 7.85 2.69
C ILE A 764 16.77 8.21 1.20
N PRO A 765 16.77 7.22 0.29
CA PRO A 765 16.67 7.48 -1.14
C PRO A 765 15.46 8.36 -1.43
N ALA A 766 15.61 9.39 -2.28
CA ALA A 766 14.56 10.40 -2.52
C ALA A 766 13.16 9.80 -2.75
N ARG A 767 13.08 8.65 -3.45
CA ARG A 767 11.83 7.92 -3.74
C ARG A 767 11.06 7.37 -2.54
N TRP A 768 11.70 7.26 -1.37
CA TRP A 768 11.13 6.67 -0.16
C TRP A 768 10.94 7.71 0.96
N ARG A 769 11.32 8.97 0.74
CA ARG A 769 11.31 10.00 1.79
C ARG A 769 9.91 10.26 2.35
N ASP A 770 8.89 10.19 1.49
CA ASP A 770 7.50 10.42 1.89
C ASP A 770 6.86 9.20 2.58
N TRP A 771 7.48 8.02 2.47
CA TRP A 771 6.97 6.76 3.01
C TRP A 771 7.69 6.28 4.28
N VAL A 772 8.90 6.80 4.54
CA VAL A 772 9.74 6.35 5.66
C VAL A 772 9.69 7.36 6.79
N THR A 773 9.08 6.94 7.90
CA THR A 773 9.05 7.67 9.16
C THR A 773 10.31 7.35 9.95
N ARG A 774 11.23 8.32 10.08
CA ARG A 774 12.42 8.18 10.93
C ARG A 774 12.93 9.52 11.46
N SER A 775 13.68 9.47 12.55
CA SER A 775 14.46 10.62 13.05
C SER A 775 15.83 10.64 12.37
N ASN A 776 16.26 11.82 11.90
CA ASN A 776 17.57 12.00 11.26
C ASN A 776 18.58 12.56 12.27
N ILE A 777 19.85 12.15 12.15
CA ILE A 777 20.94 12.62 13.01
C ILE A 777 22.28 12.61 12.26
N ASP A 778 23.12 13.63 12.52
CA ASP A 778 24.54 13.61 12.17
C ASP A 778 25.28 12.86 13.28
N VAL A 779 25.70 11.62 13.00
CA VAL A 779 26.28 10.74 14.03
C VAL A 779 27.63 11.30 14.49
N SER A 780 28.43 11.83 13.56
CA SER A 780 29.75 12.40 13.85
C SER A 780 29.72 13.60 14.79
N GLN A 781 28.61 14.34 14.81
CA GLN A 781 28.41 15.55 15.62
C GLN A 781 27.43 15.32 16.78
N SER A 782 27.19 14.05 17.15
CA SER A 782 26.31 13.67 18.25
C SER A 782 27.04 12.97 19.40
N ASP A 783 26.34 12.77 20.51
CA ASP A 783 26.87 12.04 21.68
C ASP A 783 26.85 10.51 21.52
N ILE A 784 26.37 9.97 20.38
CA ILE A 784 26.31 8.53 20.14
C ILE A 784 27.70 7.89 20.23
N ARG A 785 28.69 8.40 19.49
CA ARG A 785 30.06 7.85 19.50
C ARG A 785 30.74 7.96 20.89
N PRO A 786 30.68 9.11 21.60
CA PRO A 786 31.14 9.22 22.98
C PRO A 786 30.49 8.20 23.93
N VAL A 787 29.17 8.03 23.88
CA VAL A 787 28.43 7.07 24.73
C VAL A 787 28.84 5.64 24.42
N VAL A 788 28.89 5.26 23.14
CA VAL A 788 29.36 3.94 22.68
C VAL A 788 30.77 3.65 23.20
N ARG A 789 31.68 4.63 23.08
CA ARG A 789 33.05 4.52 23.62
C ARG A 789 33.06 4.32 25.13
N GLY A 790 32.23 5.05 25.87
CA GLY A 790 32.08 4.93 27.32
C GLY A 790 31.59 3.54 27.76
N GLU A 791 30.60 3.01 27.05
CA GLU A 791 30.03 1.68 27.30
C GLU A 791 31.03 0.55 26.99
N LEU A 792 31.76 0.65 25.87
CA LEU A 792 32.82 -0.30 25.51
C LEU A 792 33.95 -0.32 26.54
N ASN A 793 34.43 0.85 26.98
CA ASN A 793 35.44 0.97 28.05
C ASN A 793 34.96 0.35 29.37
N THR A 794 33.68 0.54 29.71
CA THR A 794 33.09 -0.04 30.93
C THR A 794 32.99 -1.55 30.82
N LEU A 795 32.53 -2.07 29.68
CA LEU A 795 32.42 -3.49 29.42
C LEU A 795 33.80 -4.17 29.44
N GLU A 796 34.81 -3.57 28.81
CA GLU A 796 36.18 -4.08 28.79
C GLU A 796 36.70 -4.32 30.23
N ARG A 797 36.56 -3.32 31.10
CA ARG A 797 36.95 -3.42 32.51
C ARG A 797 36.20 -4.54 33.24
N GLN A 798 34.90 -4.69 32.99
CA GLN A 798 34.08 -5.73 33.61
C GLN A 798 34.47 -7.14 33.14
N ILE A 799 34.76 -7.31 31.85
CA ILE A 799 35.22 -8.58 31.30
C ILE A 799 36.60 -8.95 31.87
N ARG A 800 37.55 -8.00 31.92
CA ARG A 800 38.87 -8.24 32.54
C ARG A 800 38.75 -8.73 33.99
N ASN A 801 37.83 -8.17 34.75
CA ASN A 801 37.57 -8.56 36.14
C ASN A 801 36.87 -9.92 36.31
N SER A 802 36.22 -10.43 35.26
CA SER A 802 35.46 -11.69 35.29
C SER A 802 36.12 -12.84 34.53
N LEU A 803 37.15 -12.57 33.72
CA LEU A 803 37.78 -13.50 32.79
C LEU A 803 38.16 -14.87 33.39
N TYR A 804 38.58 -14.86 34.66
CA TYR A 804 39.02 -16.06 35.38
C TYR A 804 38.01 -16.58 36.40
N ARG A 805 36.79 -16.03 36.44
CA ARG A 805 35.72 -16.47 37.36
C ARG A 805 35.04 -17.75 36.90
N SER A 806 35.00 -18.01 35.59
CA SER A 806 34.39 -19.21 35.01
C SER A 806 35.42 -20.30 34.71
N GLY A 807 35.10 -21.54 35.10
CA GLY A 807 35.88 -22.73 34.77
C GLY A 807 35.73 -23.20 33.31
N ASP A 808 34.74 -22.68 32.57
CA ASP A 808 34.41 -23.12 31.22
C ASP A 808 35.35 -22.54 30.14
N THR A 809 36.00 -23.42 29.37
CA THR A 809 37.01 -23.03 28.36
C THR A 809 36.43 -22.14 27.25
N LEU A 810 35.23 -22.44 26.75
CA LEU A 810 34.63 -21.66 25.66
C LEU A 810 34.17 -20.29 26.13
N THR A 811 33.69 -20.17 27.37
CA THR A 811 33.41 -18.90 28.02
C THR A 811 34.68 -18.04 28.08
N ARG A 812 35.81 -18.62 28.50
CA ARG A 812 37.08 -17.90 28.56
C ARG A 812 37.56 -17.42 27.19
N TYR A 813 37.55 -18.30 26.19
CA TYR A 813 37.95 -17.94 24.82
C TYR A 813 37.06 -16.86 24.23
N HIS A 814 35.75 -16.94 24.47
CA HIS A 814 34.81 -15.91 24.04
C HIS A 814 35.10 -14.56 24.68
N LEU A 815 35.30 -14.50 26.00
CA LEU A 815 35.62 -13.24 26.67
C LEU A 815 36.97 -12.66 26.23
N GLN A 816 37.96 -13.51 25.92
CA GLN A 816 39.24 -13.07 25.33
C GLN A 816 39.06 -12.49 23.92
N ASP A 817 38.26 -13.15 23.07
CA ASP A 817 37.94 -12.66 21.73
C ASP A 817 37.20 -11.31 21.79
N VAL A 818 36.20 -11.20 22.66
CA VAL A 818 35.46 -9.95 22.89
C VAL A 818 36.40 -8.82 23.32
N LEU A 819 37.31 -9.06 24.26
CA LEU A 819 38.30 -8.04 24.65
C LEU A 819 39.13 -7.57 23.46
N LYS A 820 39.51 -8.48 22.55
CA LYS A 820 40.28 -8.10 21.36
C LYS A 820 39.44 -7.31 20.36
N ARG A 821 38.16 -7.66 20.17
CA ARG A 821 37.23 -6.89 19.33
C ARG A 821 37.01 -5.49 19.88
N ILE A 822 36.78 -5.34 21.19
CA ILE A 822 36.66 -4.04 21.85
C ILE A 822 37.92 -3.20 21.62
N ASP A 823 39.11 -3.78 21.77
CA ASP A 823 40.39 -3.10 21.51
C ASP A 823 40.49 -2.62 20.05
N LEU A 824 40.10 -3.44 19.07
CA LEU A 824 40.11 -3.05 17.65
C LEU A 824 39.14 -1.90 17.34
N ILE A 825 37.98 -1.84 18.00
CA ILE A 825 37.01 -0.76 17.84
C ILE A 825 37.53 0.54 18.48
N LEU A 826 38.11 0.44 19.68
CA LEU A 826 38.58 1.61 20.42
C LEU A 826 39.89 2.17 19.88
N ASN A 827 40.75 1.28 19.37
CA ASN A 827 42.10 1.52 18.87
C ASN A 827 42.25 0.89 17.45
N PRO A 828 41.58 1.42 16.42
CA PRO A 828 41.67 0.88 15.08
C PRO A 828 43.12 0.95 14.57
N VAL A 829 43.57 -0.11 13.92
CA VAL A 829 44.89 -0.17 13.30
C VAL A 829 44.79 0.56 11.95
N GLU A 830 45.61 1.59 11.75
CA GLU A 830 45.74 2.32 10.46
C GLU A 830 46.25 1.43 9.32
#